data_AF-A0A7C3TJ07-F1
#
_entry.id   AF-A0A7C3TJ07-F1
#
_cell.length_a   1.000
_cell.length_b   1.000
_cell.length_c   1.000
_cell.angle_alpha   90.00
_cell.angle_beta   90.00
_cell.angle_gamma   90.00
#
_symmetry.space_group_name_H-M   'P 1'
#
loop_
_entity.id
_entity.type
_entity.pdbx_description
1 polymer ?
#
loop_
_entity_poly.entity_id
_entity_poly.type
_entity_poly.pdbx_seq_one_letter_code
_entity_poly.pdbx_strand_id
1 'polypeptide(L)'
;MGEAELVEAKFSPHALMLLTQYIVENAVGKVFDEILEDARKAIKNEDLESAKRLAEHFTSVRVLDPACGSGSFLIKAIQLIWNKYLQFDSLLKELETKYNESSKGSLHRPKEIEDKVEKLNEVRRILGDETIREVIPKIVVRHIYGNDLDRRAIEVAKVNIWLGSIKLAPTEFRFDRLPKDINHILPYLEMNLSNGDAVVGLPHERCISYLAANHKQELVELHKLREQYLQNPTSPELVKEIVSIKDKLRRELDVEFKNYLENEGLSIKILEQTKPLHWALEFWFQYFNDDGDPLPQGKSGFDVVIGNPHYERIQVLNKKAPTYVEFLNDTCKVAFQNYDLSIIFVEKGVDVLRQGGRFGYILPNKFMQQEYGMKFRQLLVSNAVISSIVNFHSLQVFGDATTYTCLLFIEQNRRKNFDYYEVVSLEGVLDSESFKKQLHLVNTFEISNLSSDPFVLHSKDEENLMQRLSQLDKLESVAEHIFVGLQTSADDVYIMDYRRNVPAGKELTSRADGKNYVLEEDLIRPLLSGTDVKRYRVPSKHQYVIFPYEIVEGKAKLIPIDRIKKDYPLTYAYLMANKKTLENRERGVMKGPNWHGYIYLKNMDKQGLRKLCVPRLVMRIQSFYDSKGEFYLDNVDVGGITLKEGNDQNYWYICTLLNSALLSFYLRKTSTQFRGGWLSCNKQYLSQLPIKMSEDKTRSSLASLAQRITRLTSAKEKFLGIWCEWSTKLKNSERTLLKLLIDDVNKIRSGNSSNLWTSSASFYPNGAHELLDKKFHDFAIRGAPDKSALEIYGISEDNREELIYEMEFTKRELMLHVYLSILTLLESRARVETLRQLLEKTIITVIQPDIAENTGNIMHKVEQVFKEWLKGQKLGDATIPSDVIGIDNEIENTEALIDALVFRLYGLDRNECITVLRSLNTSDSYQNKVLQHI
;
A
#
# COMPACT_ATOMS: atom_id res chain seq x y z
N MET A 1 -4.82 36.51 0.15
CA MET A 1 -3.42 36.95 0.33
C MET A 1 -3.02 36.63 1.74
N GLY A 2 -1.89 35.94 1.91
CA GLY A 2 -1.32 35.60 3.22
C GLY A 2 -1.09 34.11 3.41
N GLU A 3 -0.05 33.60 2.74
CA GLU A 3 0.81 32.45 3.07
C GLU A 3 0.33 31.45 4.14
N ALA A 4 -0.02 30.25 3.68
CA ALA A 4 0.07 29.01 4.45
C ALA A 4 0.54 27.90 3.50
N GLU A 5 1.73 28.07 2.93
CA GLU A 5 2.53 26.93 2.45
C GLU A 5 3.06 26.19 3.67
N LEU A 6 2.23 25.28 4.21
CA LEU A 6 2.73 24.22 5.08
C LEU A 6 3.42 23.21 4.18
N VAL A 7 4.70 23.01 4.48
CA VAL A 7 5.66 22.08 3.88
C VAL A 7 5.08 20.66 3.85
N GLU A 8 4.33 20.33 2.81
CA GLU A 8 4.27 18.96 2.31
C GLU A 8 5.61 18.69 1.65
N ALA A 9 6.41 17.80 2.24
CA ALA A 9 7.56 17.25 1.55
C ALA A 9 7.06 16.53 0.29
N LYS A 10 7.01 17.25 -0.83
CA LYS A 10 6.79 16.72 -2.16
C LYS A 10 7.99 15.85 -2.52
N PHE A 11 7.96 14.59 -2.09
CA PHE A 11 8.97 13.59 -2.42
C PHE A 11 8.95 13.18 -3.92
N SER A 12 8.02 13.68 -4.73
CA SER A 12 7.70 13.18 -6.09
C SER A 12 8.93 13.01 -7.03
N PRO A 13 9.78 14.03 -7.32
CA PRO A 13 10.92 13.82 -8.22
C PRO A 13 12.13 13.17 -7.52
N HIS A 14 12.36 13.50 -6.25
CA HIS A 14 13.54 13.05 -5.51
C HIS A 14 13.45 11.56 -5.16
N ALA A 15 12.28 11.08 -4.74
CA ALA A 15 12.05 9.67 -4.44
C ALA A 15 12.17 8.80 -5.69
N LEU A 16 11.63 9.21 -6.85
CA LEU A 16 11.82 8.45 -8.09
C LEU A 16 13.31 8.34 -8.43
N MET A 17 14.06 9.44 -8.34
CA MET A 17 15.50 9.44 -8.60
C MET A 17 16.26 8.51 -7.64
N LEU A 18 15.90 8.52 -6.36
CA LEU A 18 16.48 7.67 -5.32
C LEU A 18 16.19 6.18 -5.57
N LEU A 19 14.93 5.82 -5.84
CA LEU A 19 14.55 4.43 -6.09
C LEU A 19 15.15 3.91 -7.39
N THR A 20 15.22 4.76 -8.42
CA THR A 20 15.93 4.47 -9.67
C THR A 20 17.40 4.15 -9.38
N GLN A 21 18.07 4.99 -8.59
CA GLN A 21 19.46 4.78 -8.19
C GLN A 21 19.63 3.45 -7.44
N TYR A 22 18.77 3.16 -6.47
CA TYR A 22 18.81 1.92 -5.68
C TYR A 22 18.62 0.68 -6.54
N ILE A 23 17.67 0.69 -7.49
CA ILE A 23 17.47 -0.41 -8.44
C ILE A 23 18.72 -0.61 -9.29
N VAL A 24 19.26 0.47 -9.87
CA VAL A 24 20.45 0.39 -10.72
C VAL A 24 21.64 -0.18 -9.95
N GLU A 25 21.86 0.24 -8.70
CA GLU A 25 22.90 -0.33 -7.84
C GLU A 25 22.69 -1.82 -7.55
N ASN A 26 21.45 -2.25 -7.28
CA ASN A 26 21.15 -3.62 -6.89
C ASN A 26 20.95 -4.61 -8.05
N ALA A 27 20.67 -4.11 -9.26
CA ALA A 27 20.54 -4.92 -10.46
C ALA A 27 21.81 -4.82 -11.33
N VAL A 28 22.18 -3.61 -11.77
CA VAL A 28 23.37 -3.39 -12.62
C VAL A 28 24.64 -3.47 -11.79
N GLY A 29 24.70 -2.76 -10.67
CA GLY A 29 25.90 -2.66 -9.83
C GLY A 29 26.44 -4.02 -9.41
N LYS A 30 25.56 -4.90 -8.91
CA LYS A 30 25.96 -6.24 -8.46
C LYS A 30 26.60 -7.09 -9.56
N VAL A 31 26.15 -7.01 -10.82
CA VAL A 31 26.79 -7.75 -11.93
C VAL A 31 28.22 -7.28 -12.13
N PHE A 32 28.44 -5.97 -12.17
CA PHE A 32 29.78 -5.42 -12.32
C PHE A 32 30.67 -5.63 -11.09
N ASP A 33 30.09 -5.61 -9.88
CA ASP A 33 30.82 -5.86 -8.63
C ASP A 33 31.36 -7.29 -8.57
N GLU A 34 30.60 -8.29 -9.00
CA GLU A 34 31.06 -9.68 -9.08
C GLU A 34 32.24 -9.83 -10.04
N ILE A 35 32.14 -9.22 -11.24
CA ILE A 35 33.24 -9.26 -12.23
C ILE A 35 34.48 -8.54 -11.69
N LEU A 36 34.32 -7.39 -11.03
CA LEU A 36 35.42 -6.63 -10.46
C LEU A 36 36.09 -7.34 -9.29
N GLU A 37 35.33 -8.06 -8.46
CA GLU A 37 35.89 -8.84 -7.36
C GLU A 37 36.81 -9.95 -7.90
N ASP A 38 36.37 -10.66 -8.93
CA ASP A 38 37.17 -11.69 -9.58
C ASP A 38 38.35 -11.09 -10.35
N ALA A 39 38.18 -9.93 -10.99
CA ALA A 39 39.27 -9.21 -11.66
C ALA A 39 40.33 -8.77 -10.65
N ARG A 40 39.92 -8.26 -9.48
CA ARG A 40 40.83 -7.91 -8.38
C ARG A 40 41.63 -9.13 -7.91
N LYS A 41 41.01 -10.30 -7.78
CA LYS A 41 41.70 -11.55 -7.42
C LYS A 41 42.71 -11.96 -8.49
N ALA A 42 42.31 -11.94 -9.77
CA ALA A 42 43.18 -12.29 -10.89
C ALA A 42 44.40 -11.35 -11.00
N ILE A 43 44.16 -10.03 -10.94
CA ILE A 43 45.20 -8.99 -11.00
C ILE A 43 46.17 -9.11 -9.82
N LYS A 44 45.66 -9.35 -8.59
CA LYS A 44 46.50 -9.55 -7.40
C LYS A 44 47.42 -10.77 -7.52
N ASN A 45 46.93 -11.84 -8.16
CA ASN A 45 47.68 -13.06 -8.41
C ASN A 45 48.53 -12.99 -9.69
N GLU A 46 48.54 -11.85 -10.39
CA GLU A 46 49.21 -11.66 -11.69
C GLU A 46 48.75 -12.64 -12.79
N ASP A 47 47.53 -13.15 -12.69
CA ASP A 47 46.90 -13.98 -13.72
C ASP A 47 46.23 -13.10 -14.79
N LEU A 48 47.06 -12.61 -15.71
CA LEU A 48 46.63 -11.68 -16.76
C LEU A 48 45.72 -12.31 -17.82
N GLU A 49 45.77 -13.63 -17.98
CA GLU A 49 44.88 -14.35 -18.91
C GLU A 49 43.45 -14.38 -18.37
N SER A 50 43.29 -14.66 -17.07
CA SER A 50 41.99 -14.53 -16.40
C SER A 50 41.51 -13.08 -16.39
N ALA A 51 42.40 -12.10 -16.16
CA ALA A 51 42.05 -10.67 -16.21
C ALA A 51 41.54 -10.24 -17.60
N LYS A 52 42.14 -10.76 -18.68
CA LYS A 52 41.69 -10.54 -20.06
C LYS A 52 40.27 -11.04 -20.29
N ARG A 53 39.99 -12.30 -19.95
CA ARG A 53 38.63 -12.89 -20.06
C ARG A 53 37.61 -12.12 -19.23
N LEU A 54 38.00 -11.64 -18.05
CA LEU A 54 37.13 -10.82 -17.21
C LEU A 54 36.87 -9.43 -17.80
N ALA A 55 37.83 -8.82 -18.49
CA ALA A 55 37.61 -7.57 -19.23
C ALA A 55 36.69 -7.78 -20.45
N GLU A 56 36.81 -8.90 -21.16
CA GLU A 56 35.87 -9.27 -22.23
C GLU A 56 34.46 -9.44 -21.67
N HIS A 57 34.31 -10.17 -20.55
CA HIS A 57 33.03 -10.33 -19.88
C HIS A 57 32.48 -8.98 -19.39
N PHE A 58 33.32 -8.14 -18.76
CA PHE A 58 32.97 -6.81 -18.26
C PHE A 58 32.41 -5.90 -19.37
N THR A 59 33.05 -5.91 -20.55
CA THR A 59 32.63 -5.11 -21.72
C THR A 59 31.46 -5.74 -22.49
N SER A 60 31.11 -6.99 -22.20
CA SER A 60 29.99 -7.72 -22.80
C SER A 60 28.64 -7.52 -22.11
N VAL A 61 28.61 -7.00 -20.87
CA VAL A 61 27.37 -6.82 -20.10
C VAL A 61 26.40 -5.87 -20.81
N ARG A 62 25.12 -6.22 -20.90
CA ARG A 62 24.06 -5.40 -21.53
C ARG A 62 22.94 -5.10 -20.55
N VAL A 63 22.57 -3.83 -20.48
CA VAL A 63 21.49 -3.31 -19.62
C VAL A 63 20.37 -2.80 -20.51
N LEU A 64 19.16 -3.32 -20.31
CA LEU A 64 17.95 -2.94 -21.04
C LEU A 64 16.95 -2.23 -20.14
N ASP A 65 16.34 -1.17 -20.67
CA ASP A 65 15.05 -0.63 -20.19
C ASP A 65 13.99 -0.71 -21.31
N PRO A 66 13.02 -1.64 -21.23
CA PRO A 66 12.07 -1.89 -22.33
C PRO A 66 10.93 -0.87 -22.43
N ALA A 67 10.82 0.04 -21.46
CA ALA A 67 9.88 1.15 -21.43
C ALA A 67 10.61 2.40 -20.90
N CYS A 68 11.65 2.81 -21.63
CA CYS A 68 12.68 3.70 -21.07
C CYS A 68 12.22 5.14 -20.85
N GLY A 69 11.10 5.56 -21.45
CA GLY A 69 10.59 6.92 -21.33
C GLY A 69 11.67 7.94 -21.68
N SER A 70 11.99 8.82 -20.74
CA SER A 70 13.04 9.85 -20.88
C SER A 70 14.47 9.34 -20.65
N GLY A 71 14.67 8.04 -20.40
CA GLY A 71 15.97 7.40 -20.20
C GLY A 71 16.53 7.53 -18.78
N SER A 72 15.71 7.81 -17.76
CA SER A 72 16.18 8.07 -16.39
C SER A 72 17.00 6.91 -15.79
N PHE A 73 16.54 5.67 -15.94
CA PHE A 73 17.26 4.47 -15.52
C PHE A 73 18.57 4.29 -16.29
N LEU A 74 18.54 4.49 -17.61
CA LEU A 74 19.71 4.33 -18.48
C LEU A 74 20.83 5.32 -18.13
N ILE A 75 20.50 6.58 -17.81
CA ILE A 75 21.50 7.58 -17.39
C ILE A 75 22.16 7.16 -16.07
N LYS A 76 21.38 6.65 -15.12
CA LYS A 76 21.90 6.16 -13.85
C LYS A 76 22.79 4.93 -14.05
N ALA A 77 22.41 4.02 -14.94
CA ALA A 77 23.25 2.89 -15.33
C ALA A 77 24.57 3.36 -15.94
N ILE A 78 24.56 4.34 -16.86
CA ILE A 78 25.78 4.92 -17.44
C ILE A 78 26.72 5.47 -16.35
N GLN A 79 26.19 6.25 -15.41
CA GLN A 79 26.97 6.82 -14.31
C GLN A 79 27.61 5.72 -13.44
N LEU A 80 26.83 4.70 -13.10
CA LEU A 80 27.32 3.58 -12.32
C LEU A 80 28.41 2.81 -13.09
N ILE A 81 28.16 2.45 -14.35
CA ILE A 81 29.09 1.66 -15.17
C ILE A 81 30.40 2.42 -15.38
N TRP A 82 30.34 3.72 -15.66
CA TRP A 82 31.53 4.57 -15.73
C TRP A 82 32.40 4.48 -14.47
N ASN A 83 31.78 4.56 -13.29
CA ASN A 83 32.51 4.39 -12.03
C ASN A 83 33.14 2.99 -11.90
N LYS A 84 32.50 1.94 -12.43
CA LYS A 84 33.06 0.58 -12.47
C LYS A 84 34.26 0.49 -13.43
N TYR A 85 34.22 1.16 -14.57
CA TYR A 85 35.38 1.28 -15.49
C TYR A 85 36.56 1.95 -14.80
N LEU A 86 36.33 3.05 -14.08
CA LEU A 86 37.38 3.74 -13.30
C LEU A 86 37.98 2.83 -12.21
N GLN A 87 37.14 2.03 -11.54
CA GLN A 87 37.60 1.05 -10.56
C GLN A 87 38.47 -0.04 -11.20
N PHE A 88 38.06 -0.58 -12.36
CA PHE A 88 38.86 -1.56 -13.08
C PHE A 88 40.21 -0.97 -13.50
N ASP A 89 40.21 0.22 -14.11
CA ASP A 89 41.43 0.91 -14.54
C ASP A 89 42.39 1.18 -13.36
N SER A 90 41.86 1.55 -12.18
CA SER A 90 42.66 1.70 -10.96
C SER A 90 43.41 0.42 -10.59
N LEU A 91 42.75 -0.75 -10.67
CA LEU A 91 43.39 -2.04 -10.39
C LEU A 91 44.54 -2.33 -11.35
N LEU A 92 44.37 -2.00 -12.64
CA LEU A 92 45.42 -2.17 -13.65
C LEU A 92 46.60 -1.20 -13.41
N LYS A 93 46.32 0.05 -13.04
CA LYS A 93 47.35 1.05 -12.70
C LYS A 93 48.17 0.70 -11.47
N GLU A 94 47.55 0.11 -10.45
CA GLU A 94 48.25 -0.41 -9.27
C GLU A 94 49.26 -1.50 -9.67
N LEU A 95 48.85 -2.45 -10.51
CA LEU A 95 49.71 -3.51 -11.00
C LEU A 95 50.84 -2.98 -11.91
N GLU A 96 50.54 -2.04 -12.79
CA GLU A 96 51.55 -1.40 -13.64
C GLU A 96 52.62 -0.69 -12.80
N THR A 97 52.20 0.02 -11.74
CA THR A 97 53.10 0.71 -10.83
C THR A 97 54.01 -0.29 -10.13
N LYS A 98 53.48 -1.43 -9.67
CA LYS A 98 54.27 -2.53 -9.10
C LYS A 98 55.35 -3.02 -10.09
N TYR A 99 55.03 -3.19 -11.36
CA TYR A 99 56.00 -3.59 -12.39
C TYR A 99 57.07 -2.52 -12.66
N ASN A 100 56.67 -1.24 -12.67
CA ASN A 100 57.57 -0.11 -12.82
C ASN A 100 58.54 0.03 -11.64
N GLU A 101 58.05 -0.16 -10.41
CA GLU A 101 58.88 -0.10 -9.20
C GLU A 101 59.85 -1.27 -9.09
N SER A 102 59.43 -2.46 -9.52
CA SER A 102 60.28 -3.65 -9.61
C SER A 102 61.46 -3.47 -10.58
N SER A 103 61.38 -2.46 -11.46
CA SER A 103 62.40 -2.11 -12.45
C SER A 103 63.16 -0.81 -12.10
N LYS A 104 62.93 -0.21 -10.93
CA LYS A 104 63.64 1.03 -10.49
C LYS A 104 65.14 0.74 -10.34
N GLY A 105 65.95 1.38 -11.19
CA GLY A 105 67.42 1.31 -11.14
C GLY A 105 68.08 0.61 -12.34
N SER A 106 67.32 0.06 -13.28
CA SER A 106 67.82 -0.51 -14.54
C SER A 106 67.34 0.31 -15.73
N LEU A 107 68.20 0.52 -16.75
CA LEU A 107 67.84 1.17 -18.01
C LEU A 107 66.87 0.32 -18.86
N HIS A 108 66.79 -0.98 -18.61
CA HIS A 108 65.96 -1.94 -19.35
C HIS A 108 65.12 -2.78 -18.39
N ARG A 109 63.83 -2.97 -18.73
CA ARG A 109 62.94 -3.89 -18.02
C ARG A 109 63.34 -5.34 -18.35
N PRO A 110 63.37 -6.27 -17.38
CA PRO A 110 63.51 -7.69 -17.66
C PRO A 110 62.42 -8.18 -18.63
N LYS A 111 62.76 -9.07 -19.57
CA LYS A 111 61.84 -9.59 -20.59
C LYS A 111 60.55 -10.17 -20.02
N GLU A 112 60.64 -10.84 -18.86
CA GLU A 112 59.47 -11.38 -18.14
C GLU A 112 58.50 -10.29 -17.65
N ILE A 113 59.01 -9.13 -17.26
CA ILE A 113 58.19 -7.98 -16.84
C ILE A 113 57.63 -7.27 -18.08
N GLU A 114 58.39 -7.21 -19.17
CA GLU A 114 57.93 -6.65 -20.45
C GLU A 114 56.77 -7.46 -21.04
N ASP A 115 56.86 -8.79 -21.05
CA ASP A 115 55.78 -9.69 -21.49
C ASP A 115 54.50 -9.51 -20.63
N LYS A 116 54.66 -9.27 -19.31
CA LYS A 116 53.55 -8.99 -18.40
C LYS A 116 52.92 -7.62 -18.65
N VAL A 117 53.71 -6.60 -18.95
CA VAL A 117 53.21 -5.27 -19.30
C VAL A 117 52.45 -5.31 -20.63
N GLU A 118 52.92 -6.07 -21.62
CA GLU A 118 52.21 -6.20 -22.91
C GLU A 118 50.84 -6.87 -22.71
N LYS A 119 50.78 -7.96 -21.94
CA LYS A 119 49.51 -8.59 -21.57
C LYS A 119 48.58 -7.65 -20.79
N LEU A 120 49.14 -6.84 -19.88
CA LEU A 120 48.36 -5.82 -19.17
C LEU A 120 47.76 -4.78 -20.12
N ASN A 121 48.53 -4.36 -21.13
CA ASN A 121 48.07 -3.45 -22.17
C ASN A 121 46.96 -4.08 -23.02
N GLU A 122 47.01 -5.39 -23.32
CA GLU A 122 45.89 -6.08 -23.97
C GLU A 122 44.60 -5.96 -23.16
N VAL A 123 44.66 -6.15 -21.84
CA VAL A 123 43.49 -5.99 -20.95
C VAL A 123 42.95 -4.56 -21.02
N ARG A 124 43.84 -3.55 -21.00
CA ARG A 124 43.43 -2.14 -21.17
C ARG A 124 42.77 -1.89 -22.52
N ARG A 125 43.33 -2.41 -23.62
CA ARG A 125 42.77 -2.22 -24.96
C ARG A 125 41.32 -2.70 -25.05
N ILE A 126 40.98 -3.80 -24.38
CA ILE A 126 39.61 -4.33 -24.32
C ILE A 126 38.66 -3.33 -23.62
N LEU A 127 39.07 -2.79 -22.47
CA LEU A 127 38.32 -1.75 -21.76
C LEU A 127 38.20 -0.45 -22.57
N GLY A 128 39.16 -0.20 -23.47
CA GLY A 128 39.26 1.00 -24.31
C GLY A 128 40.42 1.86 -23.84
N ASP A 129 41.65 1.45 -24.17
CA ASP A 129 42.91 2.14 -23.82
C ASP A 129 43.12 3.42 -24.64
N GLU A 130 42.14 4.31 -24.56
CA GLU A 130 41.98 5.49 -25.38
C GLU A 130 41.70 6.71 -24.48
N THR A 131 41.55 7.89 -25.08
CA THR A 131 41.19 9.07 -24.30
C THR A 131 39.82 8.88 -23.65
N ILE A 132 39.59 9.49 -22.48
CA ILE A 132 38.28 9.44 -21.78
C ILE A 132 37.12 9.80 -22.74
N ARG A 133 37.37 10.71 -23.69
CA ARG A 133 36.42 11.12 -24.73
C ARG A 133 36.00 9.99 -25.67
N GLU A 134 36.86 9.03 -25.95
CA GLU A 134 36.59 7.89 -26.84
C GLU A 134 35.98 6.71 -26.07
N VAL A 135 36.36 6.54 -24.80
CA VAL A 135 35.83 5.47 -23.93
C VAL A 135 34.35 5.68 -23.61
N ILE A 136 33.91 6.91 -23.30
CA ILE A 136 32.52 7.18 -22.91
C ILE A 136 31.51 6.78 -24.00
N PRO A 137 31.66 7.16 -25.29
CA PRO A 137 30.83 6.64 -26.37
C PRO A 137 30.80 5.12 -26.45
N LYS A 138 31.95 4.45 -26.33
CA LYS A 138 32.06 2.99 -26.33
C LYS A 138 31.27 2.36 -25.19
N ILE A 139 31.33 2.92 -23.99
CA ILE A 139 30.54 2.46 -22.82
C ILE A 139 29.04 2.53 -23.14
N VAL A 140 28.58 3.65 -23.68
CA VAL A 140 27.16 3.81 -24.01
C VAL A 140 26.71 2.76 -25.03
N VAL A 141 27.41 2.63 -26.17
CA VAL A 141 26.99 1.72 -27.24
C VAL A 141 27.14 0.24 -26.87
N ARG A 142 28.07 -0.09 -25.98
CA ARG A 142 28.27 -1.46 -25.46
C ARG A 142 27.23 -1.85 -24.44
N HIS A 143 26.83 -0.96 -23.53
CA HIS A 143 26.12 -1.39 -22.32
C HIS A 143 24.65 -0.99 -22.28
N ILE A 144 24.22 0.06 -22.99
CA ILE A 144 22.95 0.71 -22.72
C ILE A 144 21.98 0.49 -23.87
N TYR A 145 20.82 -0.10 -23.55
CA TYR A 145 19.79 -0.42 -24.52
C TYR A 145 18.41 -0.01 -24.00
N GLY A 146 17.53 0.37 -24.92
CA GLY A 146 16.20 0.83 -24.54
C GLY A 146 15.15 0.65 -25.63
N ASN A 147 13.90 0.63 -25.20
CA ASN A 147 12.74 0.68 -26.08
C ASN A 147 11.66 1.59 -25.48
N ASP A 148 10.89 2.26 -26.33
CA ASP A 148 9.67 2.95 -25.95
C ASP A 148 8.68 3.03 -27.12
N LEU A 149 7.39 2.96 -26.80
CA LEU A 149 6.32 3.10 -27.79
C LEU A 149 6.24 4.54 -28.33
N ASP A 150 6.46 5.55 -27.49
CA ASP A 150 6.46 6.96 -27.89
C ASP A 150 7.81 7.37 -28.46
N ARG A 151 7.83 7.64 -29.78
CA ARG A 151 9.03 8.13 -30.48
C ARG A 151 9.60 9.40 -29.85
N ARG A 152 8.76 10.28 -29.28
CA ARG A 152 9.24 11.52 -28.63
C ARG A 152 10.01 11.20 -27.35
N ALA A 153 9.60 10.17 -26.61
CA ALA A 153 10.30 9.71 -25.42
C ALA A 153 11.71 9.22 -25.79
N ILE A 154 11.84 8.45 -26.88
CA ILE A 154 13.15 8.02 -27.42
C ILE A 154 14.06 9.21 -27.75
N GLU A 155 13.55 10.23 -28.44
CA GLU A 155 14.37 11.40 -28.77
C GLU A 155 14.81 12.16 -27.50
N VAL A 156 13.94 12.26 -26.49
CA VAL A 156 14.31 12.82 -25.18
C VAL A 156 15.37 11.96 -24.48
N ALA A 157 15.24 10.63 -24.52
CA ALA A 157 16.20 9.70 -23.95
C ALA A 157 17.58 9.84 -24.61
N LYS A 158 17.65 9.99 -25.94
CA LYS A 158 18.91 10.24 -26.67
C LYS A 158 19.61 11.48 -26.13
N VAL A 159 18.89 12.62 -26.06
CA VAL A 159 19.44 13.89 -25.56
C VAL A 159 19.91 13.75 -24.11
N ASN A 160 19.14 13.08 -23.26
CA ASN A 160 19.50 12.91 -21.86
C ASN A 160 20.70 11.98 -21.66
N ILE A 161 20.82 10.92 -22.47
CA ILE A 161 22.00 10.03 -22.49
C ILE A 161 23.23 10.83 -22.88
N TRP A 162 23.16 11.60 -23.97
CA TRP A 162 24.25 12.47 -24.43
C TRP A 162 24.69 13.49 -23.37
N LEU A 163 23.74 14.19 -22.75
CA LEU A 163 24.02 15.12 -21.66
C LEU A 163 24.60 14.40 -20.43
N GLY A 164 24.09 13.22 -20.11
CA GLY A 164 24.58 12.36 -19.04
C GLY A 164 26.04 11.95 -19.27
N SER A 165 26.38 11.54 -20.49
CA SER A 165 27.73 11.18 -20.92
C SER A 165 28.71 12.35 -20.81
N ILE A 166 28.32 13.55 -21.26
CA ILE A 166 29.14 14.76 -21.16
C ILE A 166 29.44 15.10 -19.69
N LYS A 167 28.46 14.93 -18.80
CA LYS A 167 28.60 15.19 -17.36
C LYS A 167 29.58 14.27 -16.64
N LEU A 168 29.91 13.11 -17.21
CA LEU A 168 30.90 12.19 -16.62
C LEU A 168 32.32 12.76 -16.65
N ALA A 169 32.65 13.53 -17.69
CA ALA A 169 33.98 14.15 -17.85
C ALA A 169 33.88 15.55 -18.48
N PRO A 170 33.33 16.56 -17.77
CA PRO A 170 33.02 17.88 -18.35
C PRO A 170 34.23 18.59 -18.95
N THR A 171 35.42 18.40 -18.38
CA THR A 171 36.67 18.99 -18.86
C THR A 171 37.06 18.47 -20.24
N GLU A 172 36.74 17.22 -20.54
CA GLU A 172 37.08 16.56 -21.80
C GLU A 172 36.12 16.93 -22.93
N PHE A 173 34.93 17.44 -22.64
CA PHE A 173 33.94 17.88 -23.65
C PHE A 173 33.84 19.40 -23.76
N ARG A 174 34.78 20.14 -23.16
CA ARG A 174 34.88 21.59 -23.32
C ARG A 174 35.16 21.98 -24.77
N PHE A 175 34.44 23.00 -25.26
CA PHE A 175 34.51 23.46 -26.65
C PHE A 175 35.93 23.80 -27.13
N ASP A 176 36.75 24.41 -26.27
CA ASP A 176 38.14 24.79 -26.59
C ASP A 176 39.11 23.60 -26.69
N ARG A 177 38.71 22.40 -26.25
CA ARG A 177 39.46 21.15 -26.37
C ARG A 177 38.93 20.24 -27.49
N LEU A 178 37.88 20.64 -28.20
CA LEU A 178 37.33 19.85 -29.30
C LEU A 178 38.18 20.05 -30.56
N PRO A 179 38.50 18.99 -31.32
CA PRO A 179 39.19 19.12 -32.59
C PRO A 179 38.32 19.90 -33.57
N LYS A 180 38.92 20.81 -34.33
CA LYS A 180 38.19 21.68 -35.28
C LYS A 180 37.53 20.91 -36.43
N ASP A 181 37.95 19.66 -36.64
CA ASP A 181 37.60 18.85 -37.81
C ASP A 181 36.59 17.74 -37.47
N ILE A 182 36.08 17.67 -36.24
CA ILE A 182 35.12 16.63 -35.81
C ILE A 182 33.69 17.18 -35.79
N ASN A 183 32.83 16.61 -36.63
CA ASN A 183 31.40 16.95 -36.69
C ASN A 183 30.55 16.23 -35.62
N HIS A 184 30.99 15.08 -35.10
CA HIS A 184 30.24 14.27 -34.13
C HIS A 184 31.14 13.69 -33.04
N ILE A 185 30.81 13.97 -31.78
CA ILE A 185 31.61 13.61 -30.60
C ILE A 185 30.91 12.55 -29.73
N LEU A 186 29.59 12.42 -29.89
CA LEU A 186 28.75 11.48 -29.18
C LEU A 186 28.19 10.44 -30.14
N PRO A 187 27.88 9.23 -29.66
CA PRO A 187 27.46 8.15 -30.53
C PRO A 187 26.03 8.36 -31.05
N TYR A 188 25.79 7.85 -32.25
CA TYR A 188 24.46 7.60 -32.76
C TYR A 188 23.80 6.47 -31.95
N LEU A 189 22.50 6.57 -31.65
CA LEU A 189 21.85 5.67 -30.68
C LEU A 189 20.78 4.79 -31.31
N GLU A 190 20.61 4.82 -32.63
CA GLU A 190 19.60 4.07 -33.37
C GLU A 190 19.83 2.54 -33.33
N MET A 191 21.05 2.08 -33.02
CA MET A 191 21.32 0.66 -32.74
C MET A 191 20.90 0.28 -31.31
N ASN A 192 20.98 1.22 -30.37
CA ASN A 192 20.80 0.99 -28.93
C ASN A 192 19.37 1.23 -28.46
N LEU A 193 18.69 2.21 -29.06
CA LEU A 193 17.33 2.62 -28.72
C LEU A 193 16.39 2.29 -29.87
N SER A 194 15.37 1.50 -29.56
CA SER A 194 14.32 1.10 -30.51
C SER A 194 13.01 1.81 -30.19
N ASN A 195 12.16 1.97 -31.20
CA ASN A 195 10.82 2.50 -31.04
C ASN A 195 9.81 1.46 -31.48
N GLY A 196 9.02 0.95 -30.55
CA GLY A 196 7.99 -0.05 -30.79
C GLY A 196 7.32 -0.50 -29.50
N ASP A 197 6.30 -1.32 -29.63
CA ASP A 197 5.56 -1.88 -28.53
C ASP A 197 6.30 -3.08 -27.95
N ALA A 198 6.87 -2.92 -26.75
CA ALA A 198 7.64 -3.95 -26.08
C ALA A 198 6.86 -5.27 -25.85
N VAL A 199 5.53 -5.20 -25.80
CA VAL A 199 4.68 -6.35 -25.46
C VAL A 199 3.99 -6.97 -26.68
N VAL A 200 4.05 -6.34 -27.86
CA VAL A 200 3.48 -6.85 -29.11
C VAL A 200 4.57 -7.15 -30.13
N GLY A 201 4.59 -8.37 -30.63
CA GLY A 201 5.51 -8.81 -31.68
C GLY A 201 5.42 -10.31 -31.92
N LEU A 202 6.11 -10.76 -32.96
CA LEU A 202 6.25 -12.19 -33.26
C LEU A 202 6.85 -12.92 -32.04
N PRO A 203 6.32 -14.08 -31.63
CA PRO A 203 6.86 -14.85 -30.51
C PRO A 203 8.36 -15.09 -30.65
N HIS A 204 9.05 -15.03 -29.51
CA HIS A 204 10.50 -14.94 -29.45
C HIS A 204 11.21 -16.07 -30.21
N GLU A 205 10.84 -17.33 -29.94
CA GLU A 205 11.43 -18.52 -30.56
C GLU A 205 11.16 -18.58 -32.07
N ARG A 206 9.98 -18.15 -32.51
CA ARG A 206 9.61 -18.12 -33.93
C ARG A 206 10.39 -17.06 -34.68
N CYS A 207 10.59 -15.89 -34.08
CA CYS A 207 11.41 -14.82 -34.63
C CYS A 207 12.87 -15.26 -34.83
N ILE A 208 13.47 -15.89 -33.82
CA ILE A 208 14.85 -16.42 -33.91
C ILE A 208 14.95 -17.47 -35.03
N SER A 209 14.02 -18.43 -35.04
CA SER A 209 14.02 -19.52 -36.02
C SER A 209 13.85 -19.01 -37.45
N TYR A 210 12.96 -18.04 -37.65
CA TYR A 210 12.73 -17.42 -38.96
C TYR A 210 13.98 -16.70 -39.48
N LEU A 211 14.62 -15.88 -38.64
CA LEU A 211 15.82 -15.12 -39.02
C LEU A 211 17.01 -16.06 -39.30
N ALA A 212 17.23 -17.07 -38.46
CA ALA A 212 18.29 -18.06 -38.66
C ALA A 212 18.12 -18.84 -39.98
N ALA A 213 16.89 -19.20 -40.33
CA ALA A 213 16.60 -19.99 -41.52
C ALA A 213 16.70 -19.17 -42.82
N ASN A 214 16.26 -17.90 -42.80
CA ASN A 214 16.04 -17.12 -44.02
C ASN A 214 17.04 -15.97 -44.23
N HIS A 215 17.71 -15.49 -43.18
CA HIS A 215 18.47 -14.22 -43.20
C HIS A 215 19.85 -14.32 -42.56
N LYS A 216 20.47 -15.50 -42.59
CA LYS A 216 21.79 -15.74 -41.99
C LYS A 216 22.87 -14.79 -42.53
N GLN A 217 22.86 -14.50 -43.84
CA GLN A 217 23.85 -13.59 -44.44
C GLN A 217 23.70 -12.15 -43.95
N GLU A 218 22.47 -11.64 -43.86
CA GLU A 218 22.21 -10.32 -43.30
C GLU A 218 22.61 -10.22 -41.82
N LEU A 219 22.43 -11.30 -41.03
CA LEU A 219 22.87 -11.35 -39.63
C LEU A 219 24.40 -11.26 -39.52
N VAL A 220 25.15 -12.00 -40.33
CA VAL A 220 26.63 -11.92 -40.37
C VAL A 220 27.09 -10.50 -40.72
N GLU A 221 26.46 -9.87 -41.71
CA GLU A 221 26.81 -8.50 -42.09
C GLU A 221 26.47 -7.50 -40.96
N LEU A 222 25.33 -7.67 -40.27
CA LEU A 222 24.99 -6.87 -39.10
C LEU A 222 26.04 -7.01 -37.98
N HIS A 223 26.52 -8.22 -37.70
CA HIS A 223 27.60 -8.44 -36.71
C HIS A 223 28.89 -7.70 -37.09
N LYS A 224 29.31 -7.80 -38.35
CA LYS A 224 30.49 -7.10 -38.88
C LYS A 224 30.35 -5.58 -38.79
N LEU A 225 29.21 -5.03 -39.22
CA LEU A 225 28.94 -3.60 -39.12
C LEU A 225 28.93 -3.11 -37.67
N ARG A 226 28.38 -3.92 -36.75
CA ARG A 226 28.40 -3.60 -35.33
C ARG A 226 29.80 -3.63 -34.75
N GLU A 227 30.65 -4.57 -35.13
CA GLU A 227 32.05 -4.60 -34.66
C GLU A 227 32.79 -3.33 -35.08
N GLN A 228 32.65 -2.92 -36.34
CA GLN A 228 33.18 -1.65 -36.84
C GLN A 228 32.60 -0.45 -36.08
N TYR A 229 31.31 -0.48 -35.80
CA TYR A 229 30.63 0.58 -35.05
C TYR A 229 31.09 0.67 -33.59
N LEU A 230 31.36 -0.46 -32.93
CA LEU A 230 31.93 -0.47 -31.58
C LEU A 230 33.36 0.09 -31.53
N GLN A 231 34.12 -0.03 -32.62
CA GLN A 231 35.45 0.58 -32.76
C GLN A 231 35.33 2.09 -33.01
N ASN A 232 34.36 2.52 -33.81
CA ASN A 232 34.10 3.93 -34.13
C ASN A 232 32.63 4.35 -33.90
N PRO A 233 32.21 4.61 -32.64
CA PRO A 233 30.81 4.87 -32.29
C PRO A 233 30.23 6.17 -32.84
N THR A 234 31.04 7.08 -33.37
CA THR A 234 30.61 8.38 -33.89
C THR A 234 30.31 8.36 -35.39
N SER A 235 30.49 7.23 -36.08
CA SER A 235 30.24 7.08 -37.51
C SER A 235 28.74 6.99 -37.85
N PRO A 236 28.15 8.00 -38.54
CA PRO A 236 26.74 7.94 -38.97
C PRO A 236 26.47 6.85 -40.02
N GLU A 237 27.44 6.59 -40.88
CA GLU A 237 27.29 5.77 -42.09
C GLU A 237 27.07 4.31 -41.72
N LEU A 238 27.84 3.80 -40.75
CA LEU A 238 27.67 2.45 -40.21
C LEU A 238 26.26 2.25 -39.61
N VAL A 239 25.76 3.25 -38.88
CA VAL A 239 24.43 3.17 -38.26
C VAL A 239 23.33 3.23 -39.31
N LYS A 240 23.47 4.07 -40.34
CA LYS A 240 22.51 4.11 -41.47
C LYS A 240 22.42 2.76 -42.17
N GLU A 241 23.54 2.08 -42.39
CA GLU A 241 23.58 0.75 -43.01
C GLU A 241 22.91 -0.31 -42.13
N ILE A 242 23.23 -0.35 -40.82
CA ILE A 242 22.59 -1.24 -39.85
C ILE A 242 21.07 -1.03 -39.84
N VAL A 243 20.61 0.22 -39.76
CA VAL A 243 19.18 0.57 -39.74
C VAL A 243 18.50 0.17 -41.05
N SER A 244 19.15 0.36 -42.19
CA SER A 244 18.61 -0.04 -43.51
C SER A 244 18.36 -1.56 -43.58
N ILE A 245 19.33 -2.36 -43.13
CA ILE A 245 19.18 -3.82 -43.09
C ILE A 245 18.07 -4.22 -42.11
N LYS A 246 18.05 -3.65 -40.91
CA LYS A 246 16.99 -3.89 -39.91
C LYS A 246 15.61 -3.54 -40.45
N ASP A 247 15.46 -2.41 -41.15
CA ASP A 247 14.18 -1.98 -41.70
C ASP A 247 13.67 -2.91 -42.81
N LYS A 248 14.58 -3.46 -43.63
CA LYS A 248 14.22 -4.51 -44.61
C LYS A 248 13.68 -5.74 -43.88
N LEU A 249 14.44 -6.29 -42.94
CA LEU A 249 14.07 -7.50 -42.19
C LEU A 249 12.81 -7.30 -41.36
N ARG A 250 12.60 -6.11 -40.78
CA ARG A 250 11.39 -5.80 -39.99
C ARG A 250 10.13 -5.92 -40.83
N ARG A 251 10.13 -5.42 -42.08
CA ARG A 251 8.96 -5.55 -42.97
C ARG A 251 8.62 -7.01 -43.27
N GLU A 252 9.63 -7.86 -43.40
CA GLU A 252 9.42 -9.29 -43.63
C GLU A 252 8.89 -9.99 -42.36
N LEU A 253 9.41 -9.64 -41.18
CA LEU A 253 8.89 -10.14 -39.91
C LEU A 253 7.48 -9.63 -39.58
N ASP A 254 7.11 -8.41 -39.99
CA ASP A 254 5.75 -7.88 -39.83
C ASP A 254 4.76 -8.71 -40.66
N VAL A 255 5.15 -9.15 -41.87
CA VAL A 255 4.37 -10.08 -42.70
C VAL A 255 4.26 -11.45 -42.03
N GLU A 256 5.36 -11.99 -41.52
CA GLU A 256 5.35 -13.26 -40.79
C GLU A 256 4.52 -13.19 -39.50
N PHE A 257 4.55 -12.05 -38.80
CA PHE A 257 3.73 -11.81 -37.62
C PHE A 257 2.25 -11.74 -37.99
N LYS A 258 1.89 -11.10 -39.10
CA LYS A 258 0.53 -11.16 -39.62
C LYS A 258 0.08 -12.60 -39.89
N ASN A 259 0.91 -13.40 -40.56
CA ASN A 259 0.60 -14.82 -40.83
C ASN A 259 0.43 -15.61 -39.52
N TYR A 260 1.28 -15.35 -38.52
CA TYR A 260 1.15 -15.94 -37.19
C TYR A 260 -0.19 -15.58 -36.53
N LEU A 261 -0.57 -14.31 -36.54
CA LEU A 261 -1.85 -13.86 -35.96
C LEU A 261 -3.03 -14.58 -36.63
N GLU A 262 -3.05 -14.66 -37.96
CA GLU A 262 -4.11 -15.34 -38.71
C GLU A 262 -4.18 -16.85 -38.39
N ASN A 263 -3.03 -17.52 -38.28
CA ASN A 263 -2.96 -18.95 -37.96
C ASN A 263 -3.43 -19.27 -36.53
N GLU A 264 -3.14 -18.41 -35.56
CA GLU A 264 -3.56 -18.57 -34.16
C GLU A 264 -4.99 -18.06 -33.91
N GLY A 265 -5.67 -17.53 -34.94
CA GLY A 265 -7.02 -16.95 -34.82
C GLY A 265 -7.06 -15.62 -34.06
N LEU A 266 -5.93 -14.92 -33.98
CA LEU A 266 -5.80 -13.62 -33.32
C LEU A 266 -6.16 -12.46 -34.27
N SER A 267 -6.64 -11.35 -33.69
CA SER A 267 -7.06 -10.19 -34.48
C SER A 267 -5.88 -9.44 -35.12
N ILE A 268 -5.83 -9.41 -36.46
CA ILE A 268 -4.82 -8.65 -37.23
C ILE A 268 -4.93 -7.14 -37.07
N LYS A 269 -6.05 -6.62 -36.54
CA LYS A 269 -6.25 -5.18 -36.26
C LYS A 269 -5.23 -4.63 -35.27
N ILE A 270 -4.56 -5.49 -34.49
CA ILE A 270 -3.46 -5.08 -33.62
C ILE A 270 -2.37 -4.34 -34.39
N LEU A 271 -2.08 -4.76 -35.63
CA LEU A 271 -1.06 -4.16 -36.50
C LEU A 271 -1.42 -2.74 -36.96
N GLU A 272 -2.70 -2.37 -36.92
CA GLU A 272 -3.17 -1.01 -37.23
C GLU A 272 -3.09 -0.08 -36.01
N GLN A 273 -3.04 -0.65 -34.81
CA GLN A 273 -3.13 0.08 -33.54
C GLN A 273 -1.77 0.27 -32.87
N THR A 274 -0.79 -0.59 -33.18
CA THR A 274 0.52 -0.57 -32.54
C THR A 274 1.64 -0.82 -33.55
N LYS A 275 2.88 -0.58 -33.11
CA LYS A 275 4.10 -0.87 -33.86
C LYS A 275 4.78 -2.08 -33.24
N PRO A 276 4.68 -3.28 -33.85
CA PRO A 276 5.30 -4.48 -33.30
C PRO A 276 6.81 -4.32 -33.08
N LEU A 277 7.32 -4.88 -31.99
CA LEU A 277 8.74 -4.93 -31.68
C LEU A 277 9.25 -6.37 -31.75
N HIS A 278 10.13 -6.64 -32.70
CA HIS A 278 10.76 -7.96 -32.85
C HIS A 278 12.11 -7.99 -32.12
N TRP A 279 12.09 -8.35 -30.84
CA TRP A 279 13.27 -8.33 -29.95
C TRP A 279 14.54 -8.97 -30.55
N ALA A 280 14.41 -10.13 -31.20
CA ALA A 280 15.54 -10.84 -31.79
C ALA A 280 16.14 -10.13 -33.01
N LEU A 281 15.38 -9.29 -33.73
CA LEU A 281 15.92 -8.44 -34.79
C LEU A 281 16.52 -7.16 -34.21
N GLU A 282 15.80 -6.51 -33.29
CA GLU A 282 16.22 -5.20 -32.78
C GLU A 282 17.57 -5.25 -32.09
N PHE A 283 17.85 -6.36 -31.42
CA PHE A 283 19.08 -6.62 -30.67
C PHE A 283 19.70 -7.96 -31.06
N TRP A 284 19.86 -8.21 -32.36
CA TRP A 284 20.32 -9.49 -32.93
C TRP A 284 21.57 -10.06 -32.27
N PHE A 285 22.54 -9.22 -31.89
CA PHE A 285 23.77 -9.62 -31.25
C PHE A 285 23.59 -10.25 -29.85
N GLN A 286 22.38 -10.19 -29.28
CA GLN A 286 22.00 -10.90 -28.05
C GLN A 286 21.36 -12.27 -28.31
N TYR A 287 21.15 -12.65 -29.57
CA TYR A 287 20.43 -13.86 -29.96
C TYR A 287 21.16 -14.70 -30.99
N PHE A 288 22.11 -14.10 -31.73
CA PHE A 288 22.90 -14.76 -32.76
C PHE A 288 24.40 -14.56 -32.49
N ASN A 289 25.21 -15.53 -32.93
CA ASN A 289 26.67 -15.40 -32.96
C ASN A 289 27.13 -14.69 -34.26
N ASP A 290 28.44 -14.49 -34.40
CA ASP A 290 29.02 -13.79 -35.56
C ASP A 290 28.85 -14.55 -36.89
N ASP A 291 28.55 -15.85 -36.84
CA ASP A 291 28.20 -16.68 -38.00
C ASP A 291 26.71 -16.57 -38.38
N GLY A 292 25.89 -15.83 -37.61
CA GLY A 292 24.45 -15.71 -37.80
C GLY A 292 23.64 -16.91 -37.30
N ASP A 293 24.26 -17.81 -36.54
CA ASP A 293 23.59 -18.94 -35.90
C ASP A 293 23.01 -18.53 -34.53
N PRO A 294 21.84 -19.08 -34.12
CA PRO A 294 21.27 -18.81 -32.80
C PRO A 294 22.23 -19.15 -31.66
N LEU A 295 22.27 -18.29 -30.65
CA LEU A 295 23.03 -18.55 -29.43
C LEU A 295 22.45 -19.75 -28.67
N PRO A 296 23.30 -20.51 -27.95
CA PRO A 296 22.84 -21.61 -27.10
C PRO A 296 21.82 -21.16 -26.07
N GLN A 297 20.95 -22.09 -25.66
CA GLN A 297 19.95 -21.84 -24.62
C GLN A 297 20.60 -21.30 -23.34
N GLY A 298 20.03 -20.23 -22.80
CA GLY A 298 20.53 -19.53 -21.61
C GLY A 298 21.61 -18.48 -21.85
N LYS A 299 22.23 -18.44 -23.04
CA LYS A 299 23.17 -17.38 -23.45
C LYS A 299 22.49 -16.23 -24.19
N SER A 300 21.29 -16.44 -24.71
CA SER A 300 20.48 -15.43 -25.38
C SER A 300 19.82 -14.46 -24.39
N GLY A 301 19.68 -13.18 -24.77
CA GLY A 301 19.00 -12.15 -23.97
C GLY A 301 19.95 -11.19 -23.24
N PHE A 302 19.41 -10.30 -22.41
CA PHE A 302 20.15 -9.26 -21.71
C PHE A 302 20.65 -9.72 -20.34
N ASP A 303 21.80 -9.19 -19.91
CA ASP A 303 22.36 -9.42 -18.57
C ASP A 303 21.52 -8.76 -17.47
N VAL A 304 21.00 -7.57 -17.76
CA VAL A 304 20.23 -6.78 -16.80
C VAL A 304 19.01 -6.13 -17.46
N VAL A 305 17.85 -6.23 -16.81
CA VAL A 305 16.63 -5.53 -17.21
C VAL A 305 16.13 -4.64 -16.06
N ILE A 306 15.98 -3.35 -16.29
CA ILE A 306 15.57 -2.36 -15.28
C ILE A 306 14.45 -1.47 -15.83
N GLY A 307 13.67 -0.85 -14.96
CA GLY A 307 12.68 0.12 -15.41
C GLY A 307 11.56 0.42 -14.42
N ASN A 308 10.65 1.27 -14.89
CA ASN A 308 9.41 1.62 -14.22
C ASN A 308 8.27 1.57 -15.26
N PRO A 309 7.65 0.39 -15.49
CA PRO A 309 6.68 0.22 -16.57
C PRO A 309 5.41 1.06 -16.33
N HIS A 310 4.61 1.24 -17.38
CA HIS A 310 3.35 1.98 -17.28
C HIS A 310 2.31 1.27 -16.39
N TYR A 311 1.66 2.03 -15.51
CA TYR A 311 0.59 1.54 -14.64
C TYR A 311 -0.76 1.93 -15.22
N GLU A 312 -1.49 0.98 -15.78
CA GLU A 312 -2.86 1.21 -16.23
C GLU A 312 -3.74 0.00 -15.90
N ARG A 313 -4.92 0.28 -15.33
CA ARG A 313 -5.92 -0.77 -15.06
C ARG A 313 -6.49 -1.26 -16.39
N ILE A 314 -6.54 -2.58 -16.57
CA ILE A 314 -6.99 -3.16 -17.84
C ILE A 314 -8.42 -2.75 -18.22
N GLN A 315 -9.29 -2.48 -17.25
CA GLN A 315 -10.67 -2.01 -17.49
C GLN A 315 -10.72 -0.64 -18.18
N VAL A 316 -9.75 0.22 -17.90
CA VAL A 316 -9.63 1.54 -18.54
C VAL A 316 -9.07 1.36 -19.95
N LEU A 317 -8.02 0.54 -20.08
CA LEU A 317 -7.41 0.23 -21.36
C LEU A 317 -8.39 -0.46 -22.32
N ASN A 318 -9.22 -1.38 -21.83
CA ASN A 318 -10.23 -2.09 -22.63
C ASN A 318 -11.29 -1.15 -23.22
N LYS A 319 -11.59 -0.03 -22.55
CA LYS A 319 -12.48 1.01 -23.10
C LYS A 319 -11.83 1.82 -24.21
N LYS A 320 -10.51 1.99 -24.16
CA LYS A 320 -9.73 2.78 -25.13
C LYS A 320 -9.30 1.94 -26.34
N ALA A 321 -8.82 0.71 -26.10
CA ALA A 321 -8.21 -0.19 -27.06
C ALA A 321 -8.60 -1.66 -26.77
N PRO A 322 -9.85 -2.07 -27.06
CA PRO A 322 -10.35 -3.41 -26.72
C PRO A 322 -9.57 -4.54 -27.43
N THR A 323 -9.20 -4.36 -28.70
CA THR A 323 -8.42 -5.34 -29.47
C THR A 323 -7.03 -5.55 -28.89
N TYR A 324 -6.42 -4.50 -28.34
CA TYR A 324 -5.15 -4.61 -27.62
C TYR A 324 -5.27 -5.49 -26.38
N VAL A 325 -6.33 -5.28 -25.60
CA VAL A 325 -6.61 -6.08 -24.40
C VAL A 325 -6.92 -7.54 -24.75
N GLU A 326 -7.68 -7.78 -25.82
CA GLU A 326 -7.93 -9.12 -26.36
C GLU A 326 -6.61 -9.83 -26.70
N PHE A 327 -5.74 -9.19 -27.49
CA PHE A 327 -4.43 -9.73 -27.82
C PHE A 327 -3.59 -10.08 -26.58
N LEU A 328 -3.54 -9.21 -25.57
CA LEU A 328 -2.82 -9.48 -24.33
C LEU A 328 -3.40 -10.67 -23.56
N ASN A 329 -4.72 -10.80 -23.50
CA ASN A 329 -5.37 -11.93 -22.82
C ASN A 329 -5.06 -13.27 -23.47
N ASP A 330 -4.94 -13.30 -24.79
CA ASP A 330 -4.70 -14.53 -25.54
C ASP A 330 -3.21 -14.91 -25.61
N THR A 331 -2.30 -13.94 -25.52
CA THR A 331 -0.85 -14.16 -25.72
C THR A 331 0.01 -14.09 -24.46
N CYS A 332 -0.46 -13.46 -23.38
CA CYS A 332 0.32 -13.30 -22.15
C CYS A 332 -0.14 -14.27 -21.06
N LYS A 333 0.81 -15.00 -20.47
CA LYS A 333 0.51 -16.02 -19.45
C LYS A 333 -0.04 -15.40 -18.18
N VAL A 334 0.47 -14.24 -17.77
CA VAL A 334 0.07 -13.58 -16.53
C VAL A 334 -1.25 -12.81 -16.64
N ALA A 335 -1.79 -12.63 -17.85
CA ALA A 335 -3.07 -11.98 -18.06
C ALA A 335 -4.20 -12.79 -17.40
N PHE A 336 -4.82 -12.19 -16.38
CA PHE A 336 -5.89 -12.81 -15.61
C PHE A 336 -6.77 -11.76 -14.92
N GLN A 337 -8.09 -11.87 -15.10
CA GLN A 337 -9.10 -10.96 -14.54
C GLN A 337 -8.76 -9.46 -14.77
N ASN A 338 -8.93 -8.61 -13.75
CA ASN A 338 -8.73 -7.16 -13.83
C ASN A 338 -7.28 -6.77 -13.51
N TYR A 339 -6.32 -7.29 -14.28
CA TYR A 339 -4.90 -7.05 -14.07
C TYR A 339 -4.45 -5.61 -14.38
N ASP A 340 -3.22 -5.30 -14.00
CA ASP A 340 -2.52 -4.05 -14.30
C ASP A 340 -1.51 -4.29 -15.42
N LEU A 341 -1.39 -3.37 -16.38
CA LEU A 341 -0.48 -3.54 -17.52
C LEU A 341 0.98 -3.81 -17.12
N SER A 342 1.42 -3.29 -15.95
CA SER A 342 2.79 -3.47 -15.47
C SER A 342 3.22 -4.93 -15.30
N ILE A 343 2.32 -5.85 -14.95
CA ILE A 343 2.70 -7.28 -14.80
C ILE A 343 3.03 -7.94 -16.15
N ILE A 344 2.46 -7.44 -17.25
CA ILE A 344 2.77 -7.89 -18.61
C ILE A 344 4.20 -7.50 -18.99
N PHE A 345 4.62 -6.29 -18.62
CA PHE A 345 6.00 -5.85 -18.81
C PHE A 345 7.00 -6.68 -18.01
N VAL A 346 6.61 -7.20 -16.83
CA VAL A 346 7.48 -8.12 -16.08
C VAL A 346 7.60 -9.45 -16.83
N GLU A 347 6.51 -10.03 -17.34
CA GLU A 347 6.57 -11.27 -18.15
C GLU A 347 7.51 -11.08 -19.34
N LYS A 348 7.33 -10.01 -20.12
CA LYS A 348 8.18 -9.73 -21.29
C LYS A 348 9.62 -9.40 -20.92
N GLY A 349 9.83 -8.68 -19.81
CA GLY A 349 11.16 -8.38 -19.29
C GLY A 349 11.91 -9.64 -18.84
N VAL A 350 11.22 -10.65 -18.30
CA VAL A 350 11.78 -11.96 -17.98
C VAL A 350 12.07 -12.77 -19.24
N ASP A 351 11.20 -12.71 -20.27
CA ASP A 351 11.41 -13.41 -21.54
C ASP A 351 12.70 -12.97 -22.27
N VAL A 352 13.07 -11.69 -22.15
CA VAL A 352 14.30 -11.13 -22.78
C VAL A 352 15.54 -11.17 -21.86
N LEU A 353 15.41 -11.71 -20.65
CA LEU A 353 16.48 -11.81 -19.68
C LEU A 353 17.23 -13.14 -19.86
N ARG A 354 18.55 -13.08 -20.00
CA ARG A 354 19.37 -14.30 -20.15
C ARG A 354 19.42 -15.11 -18.86
N GLN A 355 19.83 -16.37 -18.94
CA GLN A 355 20.05 -17.19 -17.74
C GLN A 355 21.14 -16.57 -16.85
N GLY A 356 20.85 -16.48 -15.55
CA GLY A 356 21.66 -15.75 -14.57
C GLY A 356 21.64 -14.22 -14.69
N GLY A 357 20.82 -13.66 -15.59
CA GLY A 357 20.59 -12.22 -15.67
C GLY A 357 19.81 -11.71 -14.47
N ARG A 358 19.91 -10.41 -14.20
CA ARG A 358 19.25 -9.71 -13.09
C ARG A 358 18.18 -8.75 -13.59
N PHE A 359 17.15 -8.56 -12.79
CA PHE A 359 16.02 -7.71 -13.13
C PHE A 359 15.60 -6.88 -11.92
N GLY A 360 15.17 -5.64 -12.15
CA GLY A 360 14.70 -4.76 -11.08
C GLY A 360 13.70 -3.72 -11.55
N TYR A 361 12.42 -3.82 -11.13
CA TYR A 361 11.35 -2.90 -11.49
C TYR A 361 10.70 -2.23 -10.28
N ILE A 362 10.14 -1.03 -10.49
CA ILE A 362 9.13 -0.43 -9.62
C ILE A 362 7.74 -0.89 -10.08
N LEU A 363 6.93 -1.47 -9.20
CA LEU A 363 5.60 -2.01 -9.52
C LEU A 363 4.54 -1.63 -8.48
N PRO A 364 3.24 -1.62 -8.84
CA PRO A 364 2.16 -1.62 -7.85
C PRO A 364 2.22 -2.87 -6.98
N ASN A 365 2.10 -2.75 -5.65
CA ASN A 365 2.24 -3.88 -4.73
C ASN A 365 1.00 -4.80 -4.64
N LYS A 366 -0.11 -4.41 -5.27
CA LYS A 366 -1.41 -5.10 -5.17
C LYS A 366 -1.41 -6.52 -5.71
N PHE A 367 -0.48 -6.87 -6.61
CA PHE A 367 -0.40 -8.23 -7.14
C PHE A 367 -0.11 -9.27 -6.06
N MET A 368 0.45 -8.87 -4.90
CA MET A 368 0.72 -9.78 -3.80
C MET A 368 -0.57 -10.31 -3.15
N GLN A 369 -1.64 -9.51 -3.12
CA GLN A 369 -2.89 -9.84 -2.39
C GLN A 369 -4.11 -10.04 -3.28
N GLN A 370 -4.13 -9.48 -4.49
CA GLN A 370 -5.31 -9.48 -5.35
C GLN A 370 -5.38 -10.71 -6.25
N GLU A 371 -6.60 -11.11 -6.61
CA GLU A 371 -6.88 -12.29 -7.45
C GLU A 371 -6.22 -12.19 -8.83
N TYR A 372 -6.18 -11.00 -9.44
CA TYR A 372 -5.53 -10.80 -10.73
C TYR A 372 -4.03 -11.19 -10.71
N GLY A 373 -3.40 -11.11 -9.54
CA GLY A 373 -1.99 -11.44 -9.35
C GLY A 373 -1.69 -12.94 -9.31
N MET A 374 -2.69 -13.82 -9.29
CA MET A 374 -2.50 -15.27 -9.11
C MET A 374 -1.52 -15.88 -10.12
N LYS A 375 -1.72 -15.65 -11.42
CA LYS A 375 -0.83 -16.17 -12.47
C LYS A 375 0.54 -15.48 -12.45
N PHE A 376 0.61 -14.22 -12.01
CA PHE A 376 1.88 -13.51 -11.85
C PHE A 376 2.70 -14.08 -10.67
N ARG A 377 2.07 -14.33 -9.51
CA ARG A 377 2.70 -15.02 -8.39
C ARG A 377 3.15 -16.42 -8.79
N GLN A 378 2.34 -17.13 -9.57
CA GLN A 378 2.74 -18.42 -10.15
C GLN A 378 4.01 -18.31 -10.99
N LEU A 379 4.13 -17.31 -11.88
CA LEU A 379 5.35 -17.06 -12.66
C LEU A 379 6.59 -16.87 -11.77
N LEU A 380 6.46 -16.07 -10.70
CA LEU A 380 7.56 -15.78 -9.77
C LEU A 380 8.03 -17.03 -9.00
N VAL A 381 7.08 -17.88 -8.60
CA VAL A 381 7.33 -19.09 -7.80
C VAL A 381 7.77 -20.27 -8.67
N SER A 382 7.07 -20.57 -9.77
CA SER A 382 7.30 -21.77 -10.59
C SER A 382 8.66 -21.77 -11.27
N ASN A 383 9.14 -20.59 -11.64
CA ASN A 383 10.45 -20.43 -12.24
C ASN A 383 11.54 -20.22 -11.18
N ALA A 384 11.15 -20.00 -9.92
CA ALA A 384 12.00 -19.72 -8.77
C ALA A 384 12.98 -18.56 -9.00
N VAL A 385 12.49 -17.52 -9.68
CA VAL A 385 13.31 -16.40 -10.18
C VAL A 385 13.29 -15.19 -9.24
N ILE A 386 12.40 -15.16 -8.26
CA ILE A 386 12.30 -14.05 -7.32
C ILE A 386 13.54 -13.98 -6.41
N SER A 387 14.15 -12.80 -6.35
CA SER A 387 15.37 -12.55 -5.56
C SER A 387 15.07 -11.73 -4.31
N SER A 388 14.35 -10.62 -4.46
CA SER A 388 13.83 -9.86 -3.32
C SER A 388 12.63 -8.99 -3.68
N ILE A 389 11.84 -8.63 -2.65
CA ILE A 389 10.80 -7.60 -2.73
C ILE A 389 11.10 -6.54 -1.66
N VAL A 390 11.04 -5.27 -2.05
CA VAL A 390 11.06 -4.14 -1.12
C VAL A 390 9.68 -3.48 -1.15
N ASN A 391 8.88 -3.63 -0.09
CA ASN A 391 7.50 -3.14 -0.05
C ASN A 391 7.38 -1.83 0.73
N PHE A 392 6.80 -0.81 0.09
CA PHE A 392 6.51 0.49 0.71
C PHE A 392 5.17 0.51 1.46
N HIS A 393 4.43 -0.60 1.45
CA HIS A 393 3.12 -0.72 2.09
C HIS A 393 2.16 0.39 1.67
N SER A 394 1.90 1.34 2.57
CA SER A 394 0.98 2.45 2.34
C SER A 394 1.70 3.81 2.23
N LEU A 395 3.03 3.80 2.30
CA LEU A 395 3.85 4.99 2.10
C LEU A 395 3.70 5.47 0.66
N GLN A 396 3.35 6.75 0.52
CA GLN A 396 3.20 7.39 -0.79
C GLN A 396 4.59 7.81 -1.29
N VAL A 397 5.17 6.98 -2.15
CA VAL A 397 6.47 7.23 -2.77
C VAL A 397 6.38 8.40 -3.76
N PHE A 398 5.27 8.49 -4.50
CA PHE A 398 5.07 9.48 -5.55
C PHE A 398 3.98 10.46 -5.11
N GLY A 399 4.33 11.75 -5.00
CA GLY A 399 3.43 12.78 -4.46
C GLY A 399 2.10 12.94 -5.19
N ASP A 400 2.05 12.63 -6.49
CA ASP A 400 0.85 12.81 -7.33
C ASP A 400 0.10 11.50 -7.62
N ALA A 401 0.63 10.34 -7.20
CA ALA A 401 0.02 9.03 -7.48
C ALA A 401 -0.51 8.41 -6.19
N THR A 402 -1.72 7.86 -6.23
CA THR A 402 -2.33 7.14 -5.08
C THR A 402 -1.93 5.67 -5.01
N THR A 403 -1.06 5.20 -5.90
CA THR A 403 -0.74 3.78 -6.08
C THR A 403 0.35 3.38 -5.09
N TYR A 404 0.05 2.37 -4.27
CA TYR A 404 1.03 1.72 -3.40
C TYR A 404 1.99 0.85 -4.23
N THR A 405 3.28 0.98 -3.97
CA THR A 405 4.34 0.40 -4.81
C THR A 405 5.24 -0.54 -4.02
N CYS A 406 6.01 -1.32 -4.77
CA CYS A 406 7.13 -2.12 -4.30
C CYS A 406 8.25 -2.12 -5.34
N LEU A 407 9.46 -2.48 -4.92
CA LEU A 407 10.54 -2.86 -5.83
C LEU A 407 10.55 -4.38 -5.94
N LEU A 408 10.56 -4.90 -7.16
CA LEU A 408 10.69 -6.33 -7.44
C LEU A 408 12.04 -6.60 -8.08
N PHE A 409 12.83 -7.48 -7.46
CA PHE A 409 14.08 -7.97 -8.00
C PHE A 409 13.97 -9.44 -8.37
N ILE A 410 14.42 -9.76 -9.58
CA ILE A 410 14.43 -11.10 -10.16
C ILE A 410 15.86 -11.46 -10.55
N GLU A 411 16.21 -12.73 -10.43
CA GLU A 411 17.41 -13.31 -11.01
C GLU A 411 17.02 -14.58 -11.76
N GLN A 412 17.42 -14.72 -13.02
CA GLN A 412 17.02 -15.83 -13.90
C GLN A 412 17.81 -17.11 -13.61
N ASN A 413 17.80 -17.52 -12.34
CA ASN A 413 18.41 -18.72 -11.78
C ASN A 413 17.42 -19.34 -10.81
N ARG A 414 17.42 -20.68 -10.68
CA ARG A 414 16.60 -21.33 -9.64
C ARG A 414 17.14 -20.96 -8.27
N ARG A 415 16.43 -20.08 -7.56
CA ARG A 415 16.72 -19.76 -6.16
C ARG A 415 15.93 -20.67 -5.23
N LYS A 416 16.48 -20.91 -4.04
CA LYS A 416 15.75 -21.58 -2.96
C LYS A 416 14.97 -20.57 -2.12
N ASN A 417 15.55 -19.39 -1.92
CA ASN A 417 15.03 -18.37 -1.02
C ASN A 417 15.00 -16.99 -1.67
N PHE A 418 14.12 -16.12 -1.17
CA PHE A 418 14.11 -14.69 -1.49
C PHE A 418 13.95 -13.85 -0.22
N ASP A 419 14.47 -12.62 -0.26
CA ASP A 419 14.41 -11.69 0.86
C ASP A 419 13.24 -10.72 0.72
N TYR A 420 12.50 -10.51 1.81
CA TYR A 420 11.42 -9.54 1.88
C TYR A 420 11.76 -8.39 2.83
N TYR A 421 11.77 -7.18 2.29
CA TYR A 421 12.06 -5.96 3.02
C TYR A 421 10.82 -5.07 3.12
N GLU A 422 10.69 -4.39 4.24
CA GLU A 422 9.73 -3.31 4.44
C GLU A 422 10.44 -1.99 4.65
N VAL A 423 9.84 -0.92 4.14
CA VAL A 423 10.32 0.45 4.36
C VAL A 423 9.51 1.07 5.48
N VAL A 424 10.18 1.42 6.58
CA VAL A 424 9.52 1.97 7.78
C VAL A 424 9.18 3.44 7.60
N SER A 425 10.14 4.22 7.09
CA SER A 425 9.97 5.66 6.84
C SER A 425 10.81 6.08 5.63
N LEU A 426 10.37 7.14 4.96
CA LEU A 426 11.14 7.85 3.93
C LEU A 426 11.64 9.23 4.42
N GLU A 427 11.36 9.58 5.68
CA GLU A 427 11.84 10.83 6.26
C GLU A 427 13.37 10.84 6.38
N GLY A 428 13.98 11.95 5.98
CA GLY A 428 15.44 12.12 6.03
C GLY A 428 16.24 11.25 5.05
N VAL A 429 15.58 10.56 4.10
CA VAL A 429 16.25 9.81 3.03
C VAL A 429 16.72 10.76 1.94
N LEU A 430 18.03 10.90 1.79
CA LEU A 430 18.68 11.83 0.86
C LEU A 430 19.45 11.10 -0.26
N ASP A 431 19.81 9.85 -0.03
CA ASP A 431 20.67 9.04 -0.91
C ASP A 431 20.42 7.53 -0.73
N SER A 432 21.03 6.71 -1.59
CA SER A 432 20.86 5.25 -1.56
C SER A 432 21.33 4.62 -0.23
N GLU A 433 22.35 5.19 0.41
CA GLU A 433 22.89 4.67 1.68
C GLU A 433 21.95 4.93 2.86
N SER A 434 21.38 6.13 2.96
CA SER A 434 20.33 6.44 3.92
C SER A 434 19.06 5.63 3.65
N PHE A 435 18.73 5.35 2.39
CA PHE A 435 17.62 4.46 2.05
C PHE A 435 17.85 3.02 2.52
N LYS A 436 19.05 2.46 2.33
CA LYS A 436 19.41 1.12 2.84
C LYS A 436 19.20 0.98 4.34
N LYS A 437 19.42 2.05 5.12
CA LYS A 437 19.19 2.07 6.58
C LYS A 437 17.71 2.03 6.96
N GLN A 438 16.81 2.44 6.06
CA GLN A 438 15.36 2.36 6.26
C GLN A 438 14.77 1.00 5.87
N LEU A 439 15.56 0.13 5.23
CA LEU A 439 15.13 -1.22 4.87
C LEU A 439 15.17 -2.13 6.10
N HIS A 440 14.01 -2.64 6.48
CA HIS A 440 13.89 -3.67 7.50
C HIS A 440 13.71 -5.02 6.82
N LEU A 441 14.70 -5.91 6.96
CA LEU A 441 14.56 -7.30 6.53
C LEU A 441 13.55 -7.99 7.46
N VAL A 442 12.37 -8.30 6.93
CA VAL A 442 11.29 -8.94 7.69
C VAL A 442 11.56 -10.43 7.80
N ASN A 443 11.81 -11.09 6.67
CA ASN A 443 12.15 -12.50 6.61
C ASN A 443 12.83 -12.88 5.28
N THR A 444 13.48 -14.04 5.28
CA THR A 444 13.97 -14.74 4.09
C THR A 444 13.10 -15.98 3.91
N PHE A 445 12.29 -16.00 2.87
CA PHE A 445 11.30 -17.06 2.64
C PHE A 445 11.85 -18.13 1.69
N GLU A 446 11.53 -19.39 1.97
CA GLU A 446 11.74 -20.48 1.04
C GLU A 446 10.67 -20.44 -0.07
N ILE A 447 11.10 -20.38 -1.33
CA ILE A 447 10.21 -20.26 -2.50
C ILE A 447 9.33 -21.50 -2.66
N SER A 448 9.80 -22.66 -2.21
CA SER A 448 9.05 -23.93 -2.22
C SER A 448 7.79 -23.89 -1.32
N ASN A 449 7.77 -23.02 -0.31
CA ASN A 449 6.64 -22.83 0.59
C ASN A 449 5.63 -21.80 0.08
N LEU A 450 5.93 -21.12 -1.03
CA LEU A 450 5.00 -20.22 -1.70
C LEU A 450 4.19 -20.95 -2.77
N SER A 451 3.00 -20.43 -3.05
CA SER A 451 2.11 -20.89 -4.12
C SER A 451 1.62 -19.71 -4.96
N SER A 452 0.64 -19.95 -5.84
CA SER A 452 -0.09 -18.89 -6.53
C SER A 452 -1.07 -18.14 -5.62
N ASP A 453 -1.26 -18.57 -4.37
CA ASP A 453 -2.11 -17.91 -3.38
C ASP A 453 -1.54 -16.53 -2.98
N PRO A 454 -2.34 -15.64 -2.36
CA PRO A 454 -1.85 -14.37 -1.86
C PRO A 454 -0.58 -14.53 -1.01
N PHE A 455 0.44 -13.69 -1.26
CA PHE A 455 1.70 -13.72 -0.53
C PHE A 455 1.49 -13.15 0.88
N VAL A 456 1.43 -14.03 1.88
CA VAL A 456 1.37 -13.65 3.30
C VAL A 456 2.79 -13.58 3.84
N LEU A 457 3.41 -12.40 3.75
CA LEU A 457 4.81 -12.20 4.11
C LEU A 457 4.91 -11.70 5.57
N HIS A 458 5.22 -12.61 6.48
CA HIS A 458 5.35 -12.39 7.93
C HIS A 458 6.83 -12.40 8.39
N SER A 459 7.10 -11.85 9.57
CA SER A 459 8.44 -11.94 10.18
C SER A 459 8.77 -13.38 10.62
N LYS A 460 10.02 -13.64 11.00
CA LYS A 460 10.44 -14.94 11.56
C LYS A 460 9.69 -15.29 12.84
N ASP A 461 9.48 -14.31 13.71
CA ASP A 461 8.79 -14.49 14.99
C ASP A 461 7.28 -14.76 14.79
N GLU A 462 6.73 -14.38 13.64
CA GLU A 462 5.32 -14.54 13.29
C GLU A 462 5.05 -15.84 12.51
N GLU A 463 6.08 -16.47 11.92
CA GLU A 463 5.93 -17.57 10.97
C GLU A 463 5.19 -18.78 11.53
N ASN A 464 5.62 -19.27 12.69
CA ASN A 464 5.00 -20.43 13.32
C ASN A 464 3.52 -20.17 13.66
N LEU A 465 3.23 -19.00 14.22
CA LEU A 465 1.88 -18.58 14.56
C LEU A 465 1.00 -18.49 13.31
N MET A 466 1.49 -17.86 12.24
CA MET A 466 0.73 -17.72 10.99
C MET A 466 0.45 -19.07 10.32
N GLN A 467 1.40 -19.99 10.31
CA GLN A 467 1.20 -21.36 9.81
C GLN A 467 0.18 -22.14 10.65
N ARG A 468 0.22 -22.02 11.97
CA ARG A 468 -0.79 -22.64 12.85
C ARG A 468 -2.18 -22.08 12.61
N LEU A 469 -2.30 -20.75 12.46
CA LEU A 469 -3.58 -20.10 12.24
C LEU A 469 -4.18 -20.43 10.87
N SER A 470 -3.37 -20.55 9.81
CA SER A 470 -3.86 -20.85 8.46
C SER A 470 -4.42 -22.26 8.30
N GLN A 471 -4.08 -23.19 9.20
CA GLN A 471 -4.57 -24.57 9.23
C GLN A 471 -5.92 -24.72 9.94
N LEU A 472 -6.42 -23.68 10.61
CA LEU A 472 -7.71 -23.72 11.31
C LEU A 472 -8.87 -23.59 10.33
N ASP A 473 -10.06 -24.02 10.79
CA ASP A 473 -11.30 -23.81 10.07
C ASP A 473 -11.52 -22.31 9.83
N LYS A 474 -11.99 -21.96 8.64
CA LYS A 474 -12.22 -20.57 8.22
C LYS A 474 -13.60 -20.10 8.66
N LEU A 475 -13.83 -18.79 8.76
CA LEU A 475 -15.14 -18.22 9.12
C LEU A 475 -16.27 -18.69 8.18
N GLU A 476 -15.97 -18.89 6.90
CA GLU A 476 -16.93 -19.45 5.94
C GLU A 476 -17.45 -20.85 6.29
N SER A 477 -16.71 -21.62 7.09
CA SER A 477 -17.13 -22.95 7.53
C SER A 477 -18.29 -22.90 8.53
N VAL A 478 -18.34 -21.84 9.37
CA VAL A 478 -19.36 -21.65 10.41
C VAL A 478 -20.45 -20.66 9.99
N ALA A 479 -20.17 -19.80 9.01
CA ALA A 479 -21.13 -18.85 8.48
C ALA A 479 -22.12 -19.55 7.51
N GLU A 480 -23.41 -19.23 7.66
CA GLU A 480 -24.44 -19.59 6.68
C GLU A 480 -24.33 -18.64 5.47
N HIS A 481 -24.25 -17.34 5.75
CA HIS A 481 -24.03 -16.32 4.72
C HIS A 481 -23.06 -15.25 5.19
N ILE A 482 -22.14 -14.88 4.29
CA ILE A 482 -21.35 -13.64 4.35
C ILE A 482 -21.77 -12.78 3.15
N PHE A 483 -22.38 -11.63 3.43
CA PHE A 483 -23.04 -10.77 2.44
C PHE A 483 -22.71 -9.29 2.63
N VAL A 484 -23.02 -8.49 1.62
CA VAL A 484 -22.86 -7.02 1.62
C VAL A 484 -24.24 -6.36 1.74
N GLY A 485 -24.26 -5.08 2.11
CA GLY A 485 -25.44 -4.24 2.18
C GLY A 485 -26.15 -3.96 0.87
N LEU A 486 -27.17 -3.11 0.97
CA LEU A 486 -28.06 -2.76 -0.14
C LEU A 486 -27.34 -1.86 -1.14
N GLN A 487 -27.56 -2.12 -2.44
CA GLN A 487 -26.96 -1.36 -3.54
C GLN A 487 -28.07 -0.62 -4.29
N THR A 488 -28.43 0.58 -3.81
CA THR A 488 -29.65 1.26 -4.24
C THR A 488 -29.53 1.90 -5.64
N SER A 489 -28.30 2.25 -6.05
CA SER A 489 -27.97 3.05 -7.26
C SER A 489 -28.55 4.49 -7.29
N ALA A 490 -29.13 4.96 -6.18
CA ALA A 490 -29.52 6.36 -5.95
C ALA A 490 -29.54 6.66 -4.44
N ASP A 491 -28.36 6.57 -3.83
CA ASP A 491 -28.20 6.74 -2.39
C ASP A 491 -28.73 8.10 -1.90
N ASP A 492 -28.59 9.18 -2.68
CA ASP A 492 -29.11 10.51 -2.35
C ASP A 492 -30.64 10.58 -2.21
N VAL A 493 -31.36 9.64 -2.85
CA VAL A 493 -32.83 9.56 -2.80
C VAL A 493 -33.29 8.54 -1.75
N TYR A 494 -32.65 7.37 -1.70
CA TYR A 494 -33.11 6.30 -0.81
C TYR A 494 -32.58 6.44 0.62
N ILE A 495 -31.44 7.10 0.84
CA ILE A 495 -30.81 7.26 2.15
C ILE A 495 -31.09 8.66 2.67
N MET A 496 -31.67 8.74 3.86
CA MET A 496 -32.09 9.98 4.50
C MET A 496 -31.57 10.09 5.93
N ASP A 497 -31.28 11.31 6.36
CA ASP A 497 -30.73 11.59 7.69
C ASP A 497 -31.85 11.78 8.73
N TYR A 498 -31.76 11.11 9.87
CA TYR A 498 -32.77 11.12 10.91
C TYR A 498 -32.83 12.46 11.67
N ARG A 499 -34.03 12.97 11.94
CA ARG A 499 -34.25 14.16 12.78
C ARG A 499 -34.98 13.83 14.07
N ARG A 500 -36.21 13.35 13.97
CA ARG A 500 -37.07 13.02 15.12
C ARG A 500 -38.23 12.11 14.73
N ASN A 501 -38.80 11.46 15.74
CA ASN A 501 -40.10 10.78 15.60
C ASN A 501 -41.24 11.81 15.67
N VAL A 502 -42.27 11.62 14.86
CA VAL A 502 -43.51 12.41 14.83
C VAL A 502 -44.73 11.47 14.80
N PRO A 503 -45.94 11.91 15.17
CA PRO A 503 -47.10 11.01 15.21
C PRO A 503 -47.42 10.30 13.87
N ALA A 504 -47.08 10.93 12.74
CA ALA A 504 -47.32 10.40 11.39
C ALA A 504 -46.16 9.52 10.85
N GLY A 505 -45.07 9.32 11.61
CA GLY A 505 -43.91 8.55 11.18
C GLY A 505 -42.58 9.18 11.63
N LYS A 506 -41.60 9.25 10.73
CA LYS A 506 -40.28 9.85 11.03
C LYS A 506 -40.01 11.06 10.15
N GLU A 507 -39.56 12.15 10.76
CA GLU A 507 -39.05 13.30 10.03
C GLU A 507 -37.58 13.04 9.66
N LEU A 508 -37.30 13.05 8.36
CA LEU A 508 -36.02 12.72 7.75
C LEU A 508 -35.59 13.83 6.78
N THR A 509 -34.29 14.10 6.69
CA THR A 509 -33.72 15.06 5.72
C THR A 509 -33.24 14.32 4.48
N SER A 510 -33.72 14.75 3.31
CA SER A 510 -33.36 14.22 1.99
C SER A 510 -32.03 14.79 1.52
N ARG A 511 -31.11 13.93 1.05
CA ARG A 511 -29.83 14.37 0.48
C ARG A 511 -29.98 14.91 -0.95
N ALA A 512 -30.97 14.43 -1.69
CA ALA A 512 -31.24 14.87 -3.06
C ALA A 512 -31.62 16.36 -3.18
N ASP A 513 -32.26 16.94 -2.16
CA ASP A 513 -32.77 18.32 -2.21
C ASP A 513 -32.62 19.12 -0.90
N GLY A 514 -32.06 18.51 0.16
CA GLY A 514 -31.80 19.15 1.45
C GLY A 514 -33.05 19.45 2.29
N LYS A 515 -34.23 18.97 1.88
CA LYS A 515 -35.51 19.25 2.56
C LYS A 515 -35.88 18.16 3.57
N ASN A 516 -36.72 18.53 4.54
CA ASN A 516 -37.28 17.59 5.50
C ASN A 516 -38.59 17.00 4.96
N TYR A 517 -38.74 15.69 5.10
CA TYR A 517 -39.93 14.94 4.74
C TYR A 517 -40.35 14.06 5.93
N VAL A 518 -41.64 13.83 6.08
CA VAL A 518 -42.16 12.85 7.04
C VAL A 518 -42.50 11.58 6.27
N LEU A 519 -41.90 10.45 6.63
CA LEU A 519 -42.14 9.15 5.99
C LEU A 519 -42.75 8.15 6.96
N GLU A 520 -43.62 7.29 6.45
CA GLU A 520 -44.22 6.18 7.19
C GLU A 520 -43.16 5.13 7.58
N GLU A 521 -43.28 4.55 8.78
CA GLU A 521 -42.24 3.69 9.36
C GLU A 521 -42.06 2.34 8.63
N ASP A 522 -43.14 1.81 8.05
CA ASP A 522 -43.15 0.46 7.48
C ASP A 522 -42.24 0.31 6.25
N LEU A 523 -41.98 1.40 5.52
CA LEU A 523 -41.11 1.42 4.34
C LEU A 523 -39.70 1.94 4.61
N ILE A 524 -39.37 2.34 5.83
CA ILE A 524 -38.03 2.82 6.17
C ILE A 524 -37.34 1.89 7.15
N ARG A 525 -36.03 1.70 6.99
CA ARG A 525 -35.21 0.85 7.86
C ARG A 525 -33.98 1.62 8.32
N PRO A 526 -33.58 1.51 9.60
CA PRO A 526 -32.31 2.07 10.04
C PRO A 526 -31.17 1.53 9.18
N LEU A 527 -30.35 2.44 8.65
CA LEU A 527 -29.21 2.10 7.81
C LEU A 527 -27.90 2.29 8.59
N LEU A 528 -26.98 1.33 8.44
CA LEU A 528 -25.63 1.41 9.00
C LEU A 528 -24.61 1.61 7.90
N SER A 529 -23.84 2.69 8.06
CA SER A 529 -22.62 2.95 7.30
C SER A 529 -21.40 2.35 8.00
N GLY A 530 -20.26 2.32 7.30
CA GLY A 530 -19.01 1.81 7.86
C GLY A 530 -18.56 2.51 9.15
N THR A 531 -18.90 3.79 9.33
CA THR A 531 -18.51 4.56 10.53
C THR A 531 -19.38 4.28 11.75
N ASP A 532 -20.58 3.75 11.56
CA ASP A 532 -21.55 3.51 12.64
C ASP A 532 -21.25 2.22 13.41
N VAL A 533 -20.57 1.27 12.75
CA VAL A 533 -20.21 -0.01 13.35
C VAL A 533 -18.95 0.14 14.21
N LYS A 534 -19.07 -0.15 15.52
CA LYS A 534 -17.96 -0.15 16.48
C LYS A 534 -17.92 -1.49 17.24
N ARG A 535 -16.78 -1.79 17.87
CA ARG A 535 -16.59 -3.01 18.68
C ARG A 535 -17.66 -3.09 19.78
N TYR A 536 -18.47 -4.15 19.76
CA TYR A 536 -19.49 -4.48 20.77
C TYR A 536 -20.61 -3.45 21.01
N ARG A 537 -20.58 -2.28 20.36
CA ARG A 537 -21.49 -1.16 20.60
C ARG A 537 -22.72 -1.28 19.70
N VAL A 538 -23.90 -1.09 20.27
CA VAL A 538 -25.15 -1.01 19.50
C VAL A 538 -25.18 0.35 18.79
N PRO A 539 -25.28 0.41 17.45
CA PRO A 539 -25.25 1.68 16.74
C PRO A 539 -26.49 2.54 17.00
N SER A 540 -26.30 3.86 16.93
CA SER A 540 -27.39 4.82 16.93
C SER A 540 -28.04 4.94 15.54
N LYS A 541 -29.35 5.19 15.50
CA LYS A 541 -30.16 5.22 14.26
C LYS A 541 -30.08 6.60 13.58
N HIS A 542 -28.91 6.96 13.07
CA HIS A 542 -28.66 8.27 12.44
C HIS A 542 -29.21 8.38 11.03
N GLN A 543 -29.36 7.27 10.33
CA GLN A 543 -29.81 7.24 8.94
C GLN A 543 -30.88 6.18 8.72
N TYR A 544 -31.73 6.42 7.74
CA TYR A 544 -32.76 5.49 7.31
C TYR A 544 -32.71 5.31 5.79
N VAL A 545 -32.96 4.09 5.35
CA VAL A 545 -33.13 3.75 3.93
C VAL A 545 -34.60 3.47 3.64
N ILE A 546 -35.12 4.04 2.54
CA ILE A 546 -36.43 3.68 2.00
C ILE A 546 -36.29 2.33 1.29
N PHE A 547 -36.97 1.32 1.81
CA PHE A 547 -36.98 -0.06 1.33
C PHE A 547 -38.35 -0.43 0.75
N PRO A 548 -38.60 -0.19 -0.55
CA PRO A 548 -39.93 -0.37 -1.18
C PRO A 548 -40.24 -1.84 -1.52
N TYR A 549 -39.86 -2.77 -0.64
CA TYR A 549 -39.93 -4.20 -0.88
C TYR A 549 -40.54 -4.94 0.30
N GLU A 550 -41.26 -6.02 0.01
CA GLU A 550 -41.71 -7.00 1.00
C GLU A 550 -40.88 -8.28 0.84
N ILE A 551 -40.50 -8.91 1.95
CA ILE A 551 -39.85 -10.22 1.93
C ILE A 551 -40.94 -11.29 2.01
N VAL A 552 -41.14 -12.02 0.91
CA VAL A 552 -42.11 -13.11 0.81
C VAL A 552 -41.35 -14.39 0.47
N GLU A 553 -41.45 -15.42 1.31
CA GLU A 553 -40.77 -16.72 1.12
C GLU A 553 -39.24 -16.56 0.87
N GLY A 554 -38.59 -15.65 1.59
CA GLY A 554 -37.15 -15.40 1.45
C GLY A 554 -36.76 -14.65 0.17
N LYS A 555 -37.71 -14.05 -0.56
CA LYS A 555 -37.45 -13.23 -1.75
C LYS A 555 -37.99 -11.81 -1.59
N ALA A 556 -37.20 -10.83 -2.01
CA ALA A 556 -37.63 -9.44 -2.06
C ALA A 556 -38.57 -9.21 -3.25
N LYS A 557 -39.83 -8.88 -2.97
CA LYS A 557 -40.84 -8.52 -3.97
C LYS A 557 -41.07 -7.01 -3.90
N LEU A 558 -40.89 -6.33 -5.04
CA LEU A 558 -41.13 -4.89 -5.14
C LEU A 558 -42.62 -4.60 -4.90
N ILE A 559 -42.91 -3.64 -4.02
CA ILE A 559 -44.28 -3.20 -3.76
C ILE A 559 -44.74 -2.35 -4.96
N PRO A 560 -45.88 -2.67 -5.62
CA PRO A 560 -46.38 -1.86 -6.72
C PRO A 560 -46.62 -0.41 -6.29
N ILE A 561 -46.31 0.55 -7.16
CA ILE A 561 -46.40 1.98 -6.82
C ILE A 561 -47.83 2.40 -6.44
N ASP A 562 -48.86 1.77 -7.02
CA ASP A 562 -50.26 2.03 -6.69
C ASP A 562 -50.61 1.62 -5.25
N ARG A 563 -49.98 0.55 -4.75
CA ARG A 563 -50.13 0.15 -3.35
C ARG A 563 -49.39 1.12 -2.42
N ILE A 564 -48.19 1.57 -2.81
CA ILE A 564 -47.48 2.61 -2.06
C ILE A 564 -48.31 3.89 -1.99
N LYS A 565 -48.96 4.30 -3.09
CA LYS A 565 -49.85 5.47 -3.11
C LYS A 565 -51.03 5.35 -2.13
N LYS A 566 -51.59 4.15 -2.00
CA LYS A 566 -52.75 3.88 -1.14
C LYS A 566 -52.37 3.77 0.34
N ASP A 567 -51.34 2.99 0.63
CA ASP A 567 -50.99 2.57 2.00
C ASP A 567 -49.93 3.51 2.62
N TYR A 568 -49.09 4.17 1.82
CA TYR A 568 -47.98 5.03 2.24
C TYR A 568 -47.92 6.35 1.44
N PRO A 569 -48.96 7.21 1.56
CA PRO A 569 -49.12 8.40 0.72
C PRO A 569 -47.97 9.43 0.86
N LEU A 570 -47.32 9.54 2.01
CA LEU A 570 -46.21 10.47 2.23
C LEU A 570 -44.94 9.98 1.51
N THR A 571 -44.61 8.70 1.66
CA THR A 571 -43.50 8.06 0.92
C THR A 571 -43.74 8.11 -0.59
N TYR A 572 -44.98 7.87 -1.05
CA TYR A 572 -45.34 8.03 -2.46
C TYR A 572 -45.07 9.45 -2.97
N ALA A 573 -45.47 10.48 -2.22
CA ALA A 573 -45.26 11.86 -2.62
C ALA A 573 -43.76 12.19 -2.79
N TYR A 574 -42.92 11.71 -1.87
CA TYR A 574 -41.46 11.87 -1.94
C TYR A 574 -40.84 11.14 -3.15
N LEU A 575 -41.20 9.87 -3.37
CA LEU A 575 -40.70 9.10 -4.51
C LEU A 575 -41.12 9.76 -5.84
N MET A 576 -42.35 10.27 -5.93
CA MET A 576 -42.84 10.97 -7.11
C MET A 576 -42.08 12.28 -7.38
N ALA A 577 -41.74 13.04 -6.33
CA ALA A 577 -40.90 14.22 -6.47
C ALA A 577 -39.51 13.90 -7.06
N ASN A 578 -38.99 12.70 -6.79
CA ASN A 578 -37.69 12.21 -7.26
C ASN A 578 -37.76 11.29 -8.49
N LYS A 579 -38.95 11.11 -9.10
CA LYS A 579 -39.18 10.15 -10.19
C LYS A 579 -38.21 10.33 -11.36
N LYS A 580 -38.00 11.58 -11.80
CA LYS A 580 -37.11 11.89 -12.93
C LYS A 580 -35.66 11.44 -12.64
N THR A 581 -35.17 11.61 -11.42
CA THR A 581 -33.84 11.14 -11.00
C THR A 581 -33.79 9.62 -11.03
N LEU A 582 -34.80 8.96 -10.46
CA LEU A 582 -34.87 7.50 -10.36
C LEU A 582 -35.00 6.80 -11.71
N GLU A 583 -35.76 7.36 -12.66
CA GLU A 583 -35.92 6.83 -14.02
C GLU A 583 -34.63 6.94 -14.86
N ASN A 584 -33.84 7.99 -14.66
CA ASN A 584 -32.64 8.27 -15.48
C ASN A 584 -31.37 7.53 -14.99
N ARG A 585 -31.47 6.72 -13.93
CA ARG A 585 -30.35 5.90 -13.45
C ARG A 585 -29.85 4.94 -14.52
N GLU A 586 -28.52 4.71 -14.52
CA GLU A 586 -27.83 3.82 -15.45
C GLU A 586 -28.22 4.04 -16.92
N ARG A 587 -28.30 5.31 -17.36
CA ARG A 587 -28.72 5.71 -18.72
C ARG A 587 -30.18 5.38 -19.07
N GLY A 588 -31.06 5.34 -18.07
CA GLY A 588 -32.50 5.17 -18.29
C GLY A 588 -33.00 3.73 -18.19
N VAL A 589 -32.20 2.81 -17.66
CA VAL A 589 -32.56 1.38 -17.49
C VAL A 589 -33.83 1.21 -16.65
N MET A 590 -34.11 2.15 -15.73
CA MET A 590 -35.23 2.08 -14.81
C MET A 590 -36.51 2.75 -15.34
N LYS A 591 -36.55 3.21 -16.60
CA LYS A 591 -37.78 3.72 -17.21
C LYS A 591 -38.81 2.59 -17.34
N GLY A 592 -39.99 2.77 -16.75
CA GLY A 592 -41.05 1.76 -16.78
C GLY A 592 -41.83 1.68 -15.47
N PRO A 593 -42.64 0.63 -15.25
CA PRO A 593 -43.53 0.52 -14.09
C PRO A 593 -42.81 0.33 -12.74
N ASN A 594 -41.53 -0.07 -12.76
CA ASN A 594 -40.72 -0.41 -11.58
C ASN A 594 -39.65 0.65 -11.26
N TRP A 595 -39.82 1.88 -11.74
CA TRP A 595 -38.83 2.97 -11.62
C TRP A 595 -38.37 3.26 -10.19
N HIS A 596 -39.22 2.98 -9.20
CA HIS A 596 -38.98 3.20 -7.77
C HIS A 596 -38.23 2.06 -7.08
N GLY A 597 -37.90 0.96 -7.77
CA GLY A 597 -37.09 -0.13 -7.23
C GLY A 597 -35.58 0.15 -7.27
N TYR A 598 -34.79 -0.71 -6.63
CA TYR A 598 -33.33 -0.77 -6.80
C TYR A 598 -32.95 -1.50 -8.08
N ILE A 599 -31.77 -1.19 -8.62
CA ILE A 599 -31.19 -1.87 -9.78
C ILE A 599 -30.59 -3.23 -9.39
N TYR A 600 -29.92 -3.29 -8.25
CA TYR A 600 -29.24 -4.51 -7.79
C TYR A 600 -30.01 -5.15 -6.64
N LEU A 601 -30.67 -6.28 -6.91
CA LEU A 601 -31.57 -6.96 -5.97
C LEU A 601 -30.86 -7.96 -5.03
N LYS A 602 -29.55 -7.85 -4.85
CA LYS A 602 -28.75 -8.82 -4.09
C LYS A 602 -28.91 -8.62 -2.58
N ASN A 603 -28.95 -9.73 -1.83
CA ASN A 603 -28.90 -9.78 -0.35
C ASN A 603 -30.04 -9.06 0.40
N MET A 604 -31.13 -8.71 -0.27
CA MET A 604 -32.24 -7.97 0.33
C MET A 604 -33.00 -8.80 1.38
N ASP A 605 -33.10 -10.10 1.13
CA ASP A 605 -33.70 -11.11 2.00
C ASP A 605 -32.96 -11.27 3.33
N LYS A 606 -31.67 -10.91 3.37
CA LYS A 606 -30.78 -11.13 4.52
C LYS A 606 -30.70 -9.93 5.47
N GLN A 607 -31.12 -8.74 5.03
CA GLN A 607 -30.98 -7.51 5.81
C GLN A 607 -31.77 -7.55 7.11
N GLY A 608 -32.97 -8.12 7.11
CA GLY A 608 -33.83 -8.25 8.31
C GLY A 608 -33.50 -9.43 9.22
N LEU A 609 -32.44 -10.20 8.93
CA LEU A 609 -32.04 -11.33 9.76
C LEU A 609 -31.15 -10.87 10.92
N ARG A 610 -31.15 -11.66 12.00
CA ARG A 610 -30.14 -11.54 13.06
C ARG A 610 -28.75 -11.80 12.46
N LYS A 611 -27.78 -10.94 12.76
CA LYS A 611 -26.49 -10.96 12.06
C LYS A 611 -25.40 -10.25 12.84
N LEU A 612 -24.15 -10.59 12.55
CA LEU A 612 -23.01 -9.76 12.89
C LEU A 612 -22.81 -8.74 11.77
N CYS A 613 -22.47 -7.51 12.15
CA CYS A 613 -22.19 -6.43 11.22
C CYS A 613 -20.72 -6.05 11.33
N VAL A 614 -20.00 -6.02 10.20
CA VAL A 614 -18.56 -5.75 10.14
C VAL A 614 -18.28 -4.70 9.07
N PRO A 615 -17.59 -3.58 9.35
CA PRO A 615 -17.27 -2.57 8.35
C PRO A 615 -16.16 -3.07 7.42
N ARG A 616 -16.20 -2.60 6.16
CA ARG A 616 -15.23 -2.99 5.12
C ARG A 616 -13.85 -2.38 5.33
N LEU A 617 -13.76 -1.14 5.80
CA LEU A 617 -12.48 -0.47 6.03
C LEU A 617 -12.28 -0.31 7.53
N VAL A 618 -11.20 -0.91 8.06
CA VAL A 618 -10.95 -0.99 9.50
C VAL A 618 -9.47 -0.87 9.84
N MET A 619 -9.12 -0.28 10.98
CA MET A 619 -7.74 -0.35 11.52
C MET A 619 -7.52 -1.61 12.37
N ARG A 620 -8.59 -2.06 13.04
CA ARG A 620 -8.75 -3.34 13.75
C ARG A 620 -10.16 -3.82 13.48
N ILE A 621 -10.40 -5.12 13.42
CA ILE A 621 -11.74 -5.64 13.15
C ILE A 621 -12.72 -5.07 14.18
N GLN A 622 -13.87 -4.59 13.69
CA GLN A 622 -14.95 -4.06 14.51
C GLN A 622 -16.21 -4.82 14.16
N SER A 623 -16.89 -5.36 15.17
CA SER A 623 -18.12 -6.10 14.99
C SER A 623 -19.09 -5.83 16.14
N PHE A 624 -20.38 -5.82 15.81
CA PHE A 624 -21.45 -5.92 16.81
C PHE A 624 -22.48 -6.96 16.35
N TYR A 625 -23.25 -7.48 17.31
CA TYR A 625 -24.31 -8.43 17.05
C TYR A 625 -25.68 -7.74 17.02
N ASP A 626 -26.32 -7.72 15.85
CA ASP A 626 -27.71 -7.33 15.67
C ASP A 626 -28.62 -8.54 15.93
N SER A 627 -28.98 -8.75 17.19
CA SER A 627 -29.78 -9.90 17.63
C SER A 627 -31.24 -9.88 17.13
N LYS A 628 -31.73 -8.71 16.71
CA LYS A 628 -33.11 -8.49 16.28
C LYS A 628 -33.27 -8.34 14.78
N GLY A 629 -32.18 -8.16 14.03
CA GLY A 629 -32.25 -7.87 12.59
C GLY A 629 -32.80 -6.47 12.28
N GLU A 630 -32.62 -5.51 13.19
CA GLU A 630 -33.19 -4.16 13.07
C GLU A 630 -32.48 -3.30 12.01
N PHE A 631 -31.21 -3.59 11.72
CA PHE A 631 -30.36 -2.71 10.95
C PHE A 631 -30.11 -3.22 9.53
N TYR A 632 -30.26 -2.34 8.55
CA TYR A 632 -29.92 -2.61 7.15
C TYR A 632 -28.52 -2.07 6.88
N LEU A 633 -27.77 -2.73 6.01
CA LEU A 633 -26.36 -2.43 5.77
C LEU A 633 -26.19 -1.60 4.51
N ASP A 634 -25.25 -0.66 4.54
CA ASP A 634 -24.93 0.21 3.40
C ASP A 634 -23.92 -0.46 2.44
N ASN A 635 -24.38 -0.70 1.21
CA ASN A 635 -23.59 -1.12 0.05
C ASN A 635 -22.47 -2.12 0.38
N VAL A 636 -21.24 -1.87 -0.08
CA VAL A 636 -20.08 -2.70 0.23
C VAL A 636 -19.34 -2.22 1.49
N ASP A 637 -19.84 -1.19 2.16
CA ASP A 637 -19.16 -0.54 3.29
C ASP A 637 -19.38 -1.30 4.59
N VAL A 638 -20.47 -2.08 4.70
CA VAL A 638 -20.72 -2.99 5.82
C VAL A 638 -21.11 -4.38 5.33
N GLY A 639 -20.41 -5.39 5.84
CA GLY A 639 -20.69 -6.80 5.64
C GLY A 639 -21.58 -7.37 6.75
N GLY A 640 -22.47 -8.29 6.38
CA GLY A 640 -23.31 -9.06 7.28
C GLY A 640 -22.88 -10.52 7.35
N ILE A 641 -22.90 -11.11 8.56
CA ILE A 641 -22.62 -12.53 8.79
C ILE A 641 -23.80 -13.18 9.52
N THR A 642 -24.32 -14.26 8.95
CA THR A 642 -25.27 -15.18 9.60
C THR A 642 -24.59 -16.51 9.87
N LEU A 643 -24.99 -17.23 10.92
CA LEU A 643 -24.34 -18.49 11.33
C LEU A 643 -25.23 -19.69 11.01
N LYS A 644 -24.60 -20.83 10.65
CA LYS A 644 -25.29 -22.11 10.45
C LYS A 644 -26.03 -22.54 11.73
N GLU A 645 -25.32 -22.45 12.86
CA GLU A 645 -25.90 -22.62 14.19
C GLU A 645 -26.28 -21.25 14.78
N GLY A 646 -27.44 -20.73 14.37
CA GLY A 646 -27.89 -19.36 14.65
C GLY A 646 -28.38 -19.04 16.08
N ASN A 647 -27.88 -19.70 17.12
CA ASN A 647 -28.22 -19.37 18.51
C ASN A 647 -27.44 -18.13 19.02
N ASP A 648 -28.01 -17.41 19.99
CA ASP A 648 -27.43 -16.16 20.48
C ASP A 648 -26.02 -16.34 21.07
N GLN A 649 -25.76 -17.46 21.74
CA GLN A 649 -24.46 -17.76 22.33
C GLN A 649 -23.37 -17.82 21.26
N ASN A 650 -23.63 -18.48 20.14
CA ASN A 650 -22.72 -18.58 19.01
C ASN A 650 -22.47 -17.22 18.36
N TYR A 651 -23.51 -16.41 18.17
CA TYR A 651 -23.34 -15.06 17.65
C TYR A 651 -22.47 -14.19 18.57
N TRP A 652 -22.72 -14.20 19.87
CA TRP A 652 -21.87 -13.48 20.83
C TRP A 652 -20.44 -13.98 20.82
N TYR A 653 -20.25 -15.30 20.79
CA TYR A 653 -18.93 -15.92 20.73
C TYR A 653 -18.13 -15.51 19.48
N ILE A 654 -18.72 -15.60 18.29
CA ILE A 654 -18.05 -15.19 17.05
C ILE A 654 -17.81 -13.68 17.05
N CYS A 655 -18.74 -12.88 17.57
CA CYS A 655 -18.53 -11.44 17.77
C CYS A 655 -17.29 -11.16 18.65
N THR A 656 -17.09 -11.95 19.71
CA THR A 656 -15.90 -11.87 20.57
C THR A 656 -14.62 -12.18 19.79
N LEU A 657 -14.62 -13.27 18.99
CA LEU A 657 -13.45 -13.64 18.20
C LEU A 657 -13.11 -12.56 17.16
N LEU A 658 -14.11 -12.05 16.43
CA LEU A 658 -13.90 -11.00 15.42
C LEU A 658 -13.30 -9.74 16.03
N ASN A 659 -13.75 -9.33 17.21
CA ASN A 659 -13.23 -8.14 17.89
C ASN A 659 -11.90 -8.36 18.63
N SER A 660 -11.29 -9.54 18.56
CA SER A 660 -10.04 -9.86 19.26
C SER A 660 -8.80 -9.28 18.57
N ALA A 661 -7.74 -9.08 19.35
CA ALA A 661 -6.41 -8.77 18.85
C ALA A 661 -5.91 -9.84 17.87
N LEU A 662 -6.12 -11.12 18.16
CA LEU A 662 -5.59 -12.20 17.32
C LEU A 662 -6.12 -12.15 15.88
N LEU A 663 -7.43 -12.02 15.70
CA LEU A 663 -8.01 -11.99 14.35
C LEU A 663 -7.71 -10.68 13.62
N SER A 664 -7.58 -9.57 14.35
CA SER A 664 -7.11 -8.30 13.77
C SER A 664 -5.66 -8.40 13.28
N PHE A 665 -4.80 -9.10 14.04
CA PHE A 665 -3.42 -9.37 13.64
C PHE A 665 -3.38 -10.23 12.38
N TYR A 666 -4.14 -11.32 12.34
CA TYR A 666 -4.23 -12.18 11.17
C TYR A 666 -4.74 -11.42 9.93
N LEU A 667 -5.76 -10.58 10.08
CA LEU A 667 -6.28 -9.73 9.00
C LEU A 667 -5.22 -8.76 8.48
N ARG A 668 -4.43 -8.12 9.37
CA ARG A 668 -3.35 -7.20 8.96
C ARG A 668 -2.34 -7.85 8.02
N LYS A 669 -2.04 -9.13 8.23
CA LYS A 669 -1.06 -9.90 7.45
C LYS A 669 -1.61 -10.46 6.14
N THR A 670 -2.93 -10.64 6.05
CA THR A 670 -3.60 -11.31 4.92
C THR A 670 -4.44 -10.39 4.06
N SER A 671 -4.73 -9.17 4.53
CA SER A 671 -5.57 -8.20 3.81
C SER A 671 -4.76 -7.13 3.09
N THR A 672 -5.43 -6.45 2.15
CA THR A 672 -4.86 -5.26 1.51
C THR A 672 -4.81 -4.10 2.51
N GLN A 673 -3.63 -3.50 2.66
CA GLN A 673 -3.40 -2.32 3.50
C GLN A 673 -3.53 -1.02 2.68
N PHE A 674 -4.03 0.03 3.33
CA PHE A 674 -4.23 1.38 2.81
C PHE A 674 -3.57 2.41 3.73
N ARG A 675 -3.37 3.62 3.21
CA ARG A 675 -2.78 4.77 3.90
C ARG A 675 -3.47 5.03 5.22
N GLY A 676 -2.70 5.30 6.26
CA GLY A 676 -3.21 5.55 7.62
C GLY A 676 -3.54 4.26 8.38
N GLY A 677 -2.96 3.12 8.00
CA GLY A 677 -3.13 1.84 8.71
C GLY A 677 -4.48 1.17 8.49
N TRP A 678 -5.28 1.64 7.52
CA TRP A 678 -6.56 1.04 7.18
C TRP A 678 -6.39 -0.29 6.44
N LEU A 679 -7.22 -1.26 6.77
CA LEU A 679 -7.25 -2.61 6.22
C LEU A 679 -8.59 -2.85 5.51
N SER A 680 -8.59 -3.65 4.45
CA SER A 680 -9.86 -4.15 3.89
C SER A 680 -10.32 -5.42 4.60
N CYS A 681 -11.48 -5.34 5.24
CA CYS A 681 -12.24 -6.44 5.80
C CYS A 681 -13.49 -6.74 4.93
N ASN A 682 -13.29 -6.87 3.63
CA ASN A 682 -14.37 -7.25 2.71
C ASN A 682 -14.66 -8.76 2.81
N LYS A 683 -15.67 -9.27 2.09
CA LYS A 683 -16.02 -10.70 2.07
C LYS A 683 -14.83 -11.63 1.78
N GLN A 684 -13.94 -11.26 0.85
CA GLN A 684 -12.78 -12.08 0.47
C GLN A 684 -11.90 -12.34 1.69
N TYR A 685 -11.52 -11.30 2.43
CA TYR A 685 -10.67 -11.45 3.62
C TYR A 685 -11.42 -11.97 4.83
N LEU A 686 -12.65 -11.49 5.05
CA LEU A 686 -13.49 -11.88 6.20
C LEU A 686 -13.80 -13.38 6.18
N SER A 687 -14.07 -13.95 5.00
CA SER A 687 -14.36 -15.39 4.85
C SER A 687 -13.20 -16.29 5.28
N GLN A 688 -11.97 -15.82 5.15
CA GLN A 688 -10.74 -16.57 5.39
C GLN A 688 -10.22 -16.45 6.83
N LEU A 689 -10.88 -15.68 7.70
CA LEU A 689 -10.44 -15.55 9.09
C LEU A 689 -10.47 -16.92 9.80
N PRO A 690 -9.42 -17.28 10.55
CA PRO A 690 -9.38 -18.54 11.26
C PRO A 690 -10.30 -18.50 12.47
N ILE A 691 -11.19 -19.48 12.58
CA ILE A 691 -12.17 -19.62 13.65
C ILE A 691 -11.99 -20.97 14.32
N LYS A 692 -11.60 -20.94 15.59
CA LYS A 692 -11.59 -22.14 16.44
C LYS A 692 -12.87 -22.21 17.27
N MET A 693 -13.74 -23.17 16.98
CA MET A 693 -14.90 -23.45 17.82
C MET A 693 -14.46 -24.11 19.13
N SER A 694 -14.91 -23.59 20.27
CA SER A 694 -14.55 -24.10 21.61
C SER A 694 -15.67 -24.91 22.27
N GLU A 695 -15.31 -25.64 23.34
CA GLU A 695 -16.26 -26.30 24.24
C GLU A 695 -17.27 -25.30 24.85
N ASP A 696 -18.47 -25.79 25.20
CA ASP A 696 -19.59 -24.95 25.63
C ASP A 696 -19.27 -24.04 26.83
N LYS A 697 -18.40 -24.47 27.76
CA LYS A 697 -18.01 -23.67 28.93
C LYS A 697 -17.21 -22.41 28.52
N THR A 698 -16.18 -22.59 27.70
CA THR A 698 -15.34 -21.49 27.20
C THR A 698 -16.14 -20.58 26.29
N ARG A 699 -16.98 -21.18 25.43
CA ARG A 699 -17.91 -20.46 24.55
C ARG A 699 -18.88 -19.57 25.34
N SER A 700 -19.49 -20.12 26.39
CA SER A 700 -20.38 -19.39 27.29
C SER A 700 -19.68 -18.23 28.00
N SER A 701 -18.45 -18.45 28.46
CA SER A 701 -17.65 -17.43 29.14
C SER A 701 -17.33 -16.25 28.20
N LEU A 702 -16.82 -16.52 27.01
CA LEU A 702 -16.50 -15.46 26.04
C LEU A 702 -17.75 -14.73 25.53
N ALA A 703 -18.87 -15.45 25.36
CA ALA A 703 -20.14 -14.85 25.00
C ALA A 703 -20.69 -13.93 26.10
N SER A 704 -20.57 -14.31 27.37
CA SER A 704 -21.03 -13.49 28.50
C SER A 704 -20.18 -12.23 28.69
N LEU A 705 -18.87 -12.31 28.45
CA LEU A 705 -17.97 -11.16 28.45
C LEU A 705 -18.32 -10.16 27.34
N ALA A 706 -18.62 -10.63 26.12
CA ALA A 706 -19.08 -9.73 25.05
C ALA A 706 -20.41 -9.04 25.40
N GLN A 707 -21.37 -9.78 25.96
CA GLN A 707 -22.61 -9.17 26.46
C GLN A 707 -22.34 -8.13 27.55
N ARG A 708 -21.38 -8.39 28.45
CA ARG A 708 -20.96 -7.42 29.48
C ARG A 708 -20.41 -6.15 28.84
N ILE A 709 -19.52 -6.24 27.84
CA ILE A 709 -19.00 -5.05 27.14
C ILE A 709 -20.12 -4.30 26.42
N THR A 710 -21.06 -4.98 25.76
CA THR A 710 -22.21 -4.31 25.14
C THR A 710 -23.06 -3.54 26.15
N ARG A 711 -23.25 -4.08 27.36
CA ARG A 711 -23.95 -3.37 28.44
C ARG A 711 -23.15 -2.17 28.96
N LEU A 712 -21.84 -2.33 29.17
CA LEU A 712 -20.95 -1.25 29.63
C LEU A 712 -20.89 -0.10 28.61
N THR A 713 -20.75 -0.41 27.32
CA THR A 713 -20.76 0.59 26.24
C THR A 713 -22.10 1.31 26.14
N SER A 714 -23.22 0.58 26.25
CA SER A 714 -24.56 1.20 26.31
C SER A 714 -24.72 2.11 27.54
N ALA A 715 -24.15 1.73 28.68
CA ALA A 715 -24.15 2.53 29.89
C ALA A 715 -23.30 3.81 29.73
N LYS A 716 -22.13 3.72 29.09
CA LYS A 716 -21.29 4.88 28.73
C LYS A 716 -22.05 5.87 27.84
N GLU A 717 -22.68 5.39 26.77
CA GLU A 717 -23.48 6.25 25.89
C GLU A 717 -24.62 6.94 26.65
N LYS A 718 -25.31 6.20 27.54
CA LYS A 718 -26.37 6.77 28.36
C LYS A 718 -25.84 7.84 29.31
N PHE A 719 -24.69 7.60 29.93
CA PHE A 719 -24.03 8.56 30.82
C PHE A 719 -23.68 9.84 30.07
N LEU A 720 -23.04 9.72 28.89
CA LEU A 720 -22.73 10.84 28.00
C LEU A 720 -23.98 11.62 27.59
N GLY A 721 -25.06 10.93 27.23
CA GLY A 721 -26.33 11.57 26.86
C GLY A 721 -26.95 12.38 28.01
N ILE A 722 -26.96 11.82 29.23
CA ILE A 722 -27.43 12.53 30.44
C ILE A 722 -26.53 13.75 30.71
N TRP A 723 -25.21 13.59 30.60
CA TRP A 723 -24.28 14.70 30.77
C TRP A 723 -24.50 15.81 29.76
N CYS A 724 -24.63 15.51 28.47
CA CYS A 724 -24.92 16.51 27.43
C CYS A 724 -26.22 17.28 27.72
N GLU A 725 -27.26 16.58 28.17
CA GLU A 725 -28.55 17.19 28.52
C GLU A 725 -28.41 18.17 29.69
N TRP A 726 -27.82 17.74 30.81
CA TRP A 726 -27.70 18.56 32.02
C TRP A 726 -26.67 19.68 31.88
N SER A 727 -25.57 19.44 31.17
CA SER A 727 -24.59 20.48 30.81
C SER A 727 -25.24 21.58 29.98
N THR A 728 -26.17 21.24 29.09
CA THR A 728 -26.91 22.25 28.31
C THR A 728 -27.97 22.97 29.14
N LYS A 729 -28.68 22.26 30.02
CA LYS A 729 -29.76 22.84 30.84
C LYS A 729 -29.27 23.78 31.95
N LEU A 730 -28.15 23.46 32.59
CA LEU A 730 -27.68 24.17 33.78
C LEU A 730 -26.62 25.25 33.49
N LYS A 731 -25.98 25.22 32.32
CA LYS A 731 -24.94 26.21 31.99
C LYS A 731 -25.52 27.62 31.87
N ASN A 732 -24.75 28.61 32.33
CA ASN A 732 -25.00 30.03 32.04
C ASN A 732 -23.78 30.74 31.45
N SER A 733 -22.64 30.04 31.29
CA SER A 733 -21.44 30.53 30.63
C SER A 733 -20.57 29.35 30.16
N GLU A 734 -19.53 29.63 29.36
CA GLU A 734 -18.57 28.67 28.84
C GLU A 734 -17.15 29.22 29.00
N ARG A 735 -16.19 28.36 29.34
CA ARG A 735 -14.76 28.69 29.39
C ARG A 735 -13.93 27.60 28.73
N THR A 736 -12.77 27.95 28.20
CA THR A 736 -11.81 26.95 27.75
C THR A 736 -11.09 26.35 28.96
N LEU A 737 -10.68 25.09 28.86
CA LEU A 737 -9.90 24.43 29.91
C LEU A 737 -8.62 25.21 30.21
N LEU A 738 -7.93 25.72 29.17
CA LEU A 738 -6.74 26.56 29.36
C LEU A 738 -7.03 27.81 30.22
N LYS A 739 -8.16 28.50 30.01
CA LYS A 739 -8.51 29.68 30.80
C LYS A 739 -8.77 29.33 32.25
N LEU A 740 -9.45 28.22 32.53
CA LEU A 740 -9.68 27.74 33.89
C LEU A 740 -8.36 27.46 34.63
N LEU A 741 -7.41 26.79 33.96
CA LEU A 741 -6.09 26.50 34.52
C LEU A 741 -5.28 27.78 34.77
N ILE A 742 -5.32 28.75 33.84
CA ILE A 742 -4.65 30.06 34.03
C ILE A 742 -5.26 30.82 35.21
N ASP A 743 -6.59 30.81 35.36
CA ASP A 743 -7.27 31.46 36.48
C ASP A 743 -6.86 30.85 37.83
N ASP A 744 -6.75 29.52 37.92
CA ASP A 744 -6.25 28.83 39.11
C ASP A 744 -4.81 29.23 39.43
N VAL A 745 -3.91 29.24 38.44
CA VAL A 745 -2.51 29.68 38.63
C VAL A 745 -2.43 31.12 39.12
N ASN A 746 -3.24 32.03 38.56
CA ASN A 746 -3.29 33.42 38.99
C ASN A 746 -3.79 33.56 40.43
N LYS A 747 -4.82 32.81 40.81
CA LYS A 747 -5.34 32.77 42.19
C LYS A 747 -4.28 32.27 43.17
N ILE A 748 -3.61 31.16 42.85
CA ILE A 748 -2.53 30.59 43.66
C ILE A 748 -1.40 31.61 43.84
N ARG A 749 -0.97 32.29 42.76
CA ARG A 749 0.08 33.34 42.82
C ARG A 749 -0.32 34.54 43.65
N SER A 750 -1.61 34.88 43.68
CA SER A 750 -2.15 35.98 44.50
C SER A 750 -2.39 35.58 45.97
N GLY A 751 -2.08 34.33 46.36
CA GLY A 751 -2.29 33.82 47.72
C GLY A 751 -3.74 33.44 48.04
N ASN A 752 -4.62 33.39 47.02
CA ASN A 752 -6.02 33.00 47.17
C ASN A 752 -6.20 31.52 46.80
N SER A 753 -6.44 30.66 47.80
CA SER A 753 -6.68 29.22 47.61
C SER A 753 -8.16 28.84 47.56
N SER A 754 -9.08 29.81 47.61
CA SER A 754 -10.52 29.55 47.56
C SER A 754 -11.01 29.32 46.12
N ASN A 755 -11.93 28.35 45.94
CA ASN A 755 -12.61 28.06 44.67
C ASN A 755 -11.66 27.76 43.48
N LEU A 756 -10.65 26.91 43.70
CA LEU A 756 -9.76 26.36 42.66
C LEU A 756 -10.38 25.12 42.00
N TRP A 757 -10.16 24.94 40.70
CA TRP A 757 -10.54 23.70 39.97
C TRP A 757 -9.52 22.59 40.18
N THR A 758 -8.24 22.95 40.13
CA THR A 758 -7.09 22.05 40.20
C THR A 758 -6.27 22.31 41.46
N SER A 759 -5.81 21.24 42.11
CA SER A 759 -4.86 21.29 43.24
C SER A 759 -3.41 21.30 42.74
N SER A 760 -3.13 20.58 41.67
CA SER A 760 -1.81 20.52 41.05
C SER A 760 -1.91 20.21 39.55
N ALA A 761 -0.89 20.61 38.80
CA ALA A 761 -0.72 20.19 37.40
C ALA A 761 0.76 20.08 37.06
N SER A 762 1.14 18.97 36.42
CA SER A 762 2.53 18.57 36.20
C SER A 762 2.77 18.19 34.74
N PHE A 763 3.92 18.60 34.20
CA PHE A 763 4.39 18.19 32.86
C PHE A 763 5.37 17.03 32.98
N TYR A 764 5.30 16.09 32.04
CA TYR A 764 6.16 14.91 32.01
C TYR A 764 6.92 14.82 30.68
N PRO A 765 8.28 14.68 30.71
CA PRO A 765 9.14 14.75 31.89
C PRO A 765 9.23 16.17 32.50
N ASN A 766 9.58 16.25 33.79
CA ASN A 766 9.61 17.50 34.57
C ASN A 766 10.39 18.63 33.87
N GLY A 767 9.79 19.81 33.76
CA GLY A 767 10.44 21.04 33.26
C GLY A 767 10.31 21.30 31.75
N ALA A 768 9.59 20.46 31.00
CA ALA A 768 9.49 20.56 29.55
C ALA A 768 8.31 21.44 29.06
N HIS A 769 8.42 22.77 29.18
CA HIS A 769 7.44 23.71 28.60
C HIS A 769 7.30 23.59 27.07
N GLU A 770 8.31 23.03 26.40
CA GLU A 770 8.31 22.74 24.96
C GLU A 770 7.24 21.70 24.55
N LEU A 771 6.70 20.91 25.49
CA LEU A 771 5.65 19.91 25.23
C LEU A 771 4.28 20.51 24.90
N LEU A 772 4.04 21.78 25.25
CA LEU A 772 2.78 22.46 24.91
C LEU A 772 2.58 22.55 23.39
N ASP A 773 3.68 22.70 22.66
CA ASP A 773 3.71 22.96 21.22
C ASP A 773 4.32 21.78 20.42
N LYS A 774 4.77 20.71 21.11
CA LYS A 774 5.15 19.43 20.49
C LYS A 774 3.93 18.83 19.79
N LYS A 775 4.13 18.39 18.55
CA LYS A 775 3.09 17.76 17.74
C LYS A 775 2.97 16.28 18.07
N PHE A 776 1.74 15.84 18.24
CA PHE A 776 1.33 14.45 18.40
C PHE A 776 0.34 14.08 17.29
N HIS A 777 0.30 12.80 16.97
CA HIS A 777 -0.66 12.23 16.03
C HIS A 777 -2.07 12.24 16.64
N ASP A 778 -2.18 11.88 17.92
CA ASP A 778 -3.44 11.83 18.67
C ASP A 778 -3.18 12.00 20.19
N PHE A 779 -4.25 12.02 21.01
CA PHE A 779 -4.16 12.09 22.46
C PHE A 779 -5.05 11.03 23.12
N ALA A 780 -4.58 10.46 24.22
CA ALA A 780 -5.38 9.63 25.11
C ALA A 780 -5.52 10.29 26.48
N ILE A 781 -6.68 10.12 27.11
CA ILE A 781 -6.95 10.59 28.48
C ILE A 781 -7.28 9.40 29.38
N ARG A 782 -6.71 9.40 30.59
CA ARG A 782 -6.94 8.37 31.60
C ARG A 782 -7.27 9.03 32.94
N GLY A 783 -8.17 8.41 33.67
CA GLY A 783 -8.51 8.81 35.03
C GLY A 783 -8.43 7.62 35.98
N ALA A 784 -7.96 7.87 37.19
CA ALA A 784 -7.91 6.85 38.24
C ALA A 784 -9.28 6.74 38.94
N PRO A 785 -9.77 5.52 39.24
CA PRO A 785 -11.03 5.34 39.97
C PRO A 785 -11.02 5.95 41.36
N ASP A 786 -9.85 5.98 42.01
CA ASP A 786 -9.63 6.32 43.42
C ASP A 786 -8.94 7.68 43.62
N LYS A 787 -8.44 8.31 42.56
CA LYS A 787 -7.83 9.65 42.61
C LYS A 787 -8.63 10.65 41.78
N SER A 788 -8.68 11.90 42.24
CA SER A 788 -9.23 13.01 41.47
C SER A 788 -8.20 13.55 40.48
N ALA A 789 -7.58 12.67 39.67
CA ALA A 789 -6.51 13.02 38.75
C ALA A 789 -6.80 12.56 37.33
N LEU A 790 -6.36 13.36 36.35
CA LEU A 790 -6.38 13.04 34.92
C LEU A 790 -4.97 13.05 34.36
N GLU A 791 -4.64 11.99 33.66
CA GLU A 791 -3.42 11.83 32.90
C GLU A 791 -3.72 11.99 31.42
N ILE A 792 -2.93 12.82 30.73
CA ILE A 792 -2.99 13.04 29.28
C ILE A 792 -1.73 12.45 28.67
N TYR A 793 -1.94 11.58 27.70
CA TYR A 793 -0.89 10.93 26.93
C TYR A 793 -0.88 11.49 25.51
N GLY A 794 0.29 11.90 25.04
CA GLY A 794 0.51 12.20 23.63
C GLY A 794 0.82 10.92 22.87
N ILE A 795 0.16 10.72 21.74
CA ILE A 795 0.32 9.54 20.88
C ILE A 795 1.15 9.94 19.66
N SER A 796 2.30 9.30 19.45
CA SER A 796 3.15 9.49 18.26
C SER A 796 2.59 8.76 17.02
N GLU A 797 3.17 9.00 15.84
CA GLU A 797 2.73 8.31 14.61
C GLU A 797 2.89 6.79 14.65
N ASP A 798 3.81 6.28 15.46
CA ASP A 798 3.98 4.85 15.74
C ASP A 798 3.10 4.35 16.91
N ASN A 799 2.10 5.14 17.32
CA ASN A 799 1.14 4.85 18.39
C ASN A 799 1.77 4.60 19.78
N ARG A 800 2.97 5.13 20.04
CA ARG A 800 3.53 5.12 21.40
C ARG A 800 2.87 6.20 22.24
N GLU A 801 2.53 5.84 23.47
CA GLU A 801 1.95 6.75 24.44
C GLU A 801 3.06 7.33 25.32
N GLU A 802 3.15 8.65 25.34
CA GLU A 802 4.01 9.39 26.25
C GLU A 802 3.12 10.14 27.23
N LEU A 803 3.26 9.89 28.54
CA LEU A 803 2.61 10.73 29.55
C LEU A 803 3.21 12.13 29.42
N ILE A 804 2.38 13.14 29.13
CA ILE A 804 2.84 14.52 28.89
C ILE A 804 2.30 15.50 29.91
N TYR A 805 1.14 15.22 30.49
CA TYR A 805 0.47 16.15 31.40
C TYR A 805 -0.41 15.41 32.39
N GLU A 806 -0.37 15.82 33.65
CA GLU A 806 -1.24 15.32 34.70
C GLU A 806 -1.89 16.50 35.42
N MET A 807 -3.19 16.39 35.71
CA MET A 807 -3.95 17.39 36.46
C MET A 807 -4.65 16.72 37.63
N GLU A 808 -4.43 17.23 38.84
CA GLU A 808 -5.17 16.83 40.03
C GLU A 808 -6.22 17.89 40.36
N PHE A 809 -7.44 17.44 40.66
CA PHE A 809 -8.62 18.28 40.87
C PHE A 809 -9.00 18.34 42.34
N THR A 810 -9.49 19.51 42.76
CA THR A 810 -9.98 19.72 44.13
C THR A 810 -11.22 18.89 44.45
N LYS A 811 -12.02 18.54 43.43
CA LYS A 811 -13.26 17.77 43.51
C LYS A 811 -13.35 16.76 42.37
N ARG A 812 -13.85 15.55 42.65
CA ARG A 812 -14.01 14.47 41.65
C ARG A 812 -14.99 14.85 40.53
N GLU A 813 -16.01 15.62 40.87
CA GLU A 813 -17.03 16.08 39.94
C GLU A 813 -16.48 17.02 38.87
N LEU A 814 -15.55 17.91 39.25
CA LEU A 814 -14.87 18.79 38.31
C LEU A 814 -13.99 17.97 37.36
N MET A 815 -13.29 16.98 37.91
CA MET A 815 -12.48 16.04 37.14
C MET A 815 -13.32 15.29 36.09
N LEU A 816 -14.44 14.69 36.49
CA LEU A 816 -15.34 13.96 35.58
C LEU A 816 -15.93 14.87 34.50
N HIS A 817 -16.26 16.11 34.85
CA HIS A 817 -16.78 17.10 33.89
C HIS A 817 -15.73 17.49 32.85
N VAL A 818 -14.47 17.68 33.27
CA VAL A 818 -13.36 17.93 32.35
C VAL A 818 -13.05 16.71 31.50
N TYR A 819 -13.05 15.50 32.08
CA TYR A 819 -12.85 14.24 31.35
C TYR A 819 -13.85 14.10 30.19
N LEU A 820 -15.15 14.29 30.46
CA LEU A 820 -16.21 14.20 29.45
C LEU A 820 -16.08 15.27 28.36
N SER A 821 -15.64 16.47 28.75
CA SER A 821 -15.44 17.58 27.80
C SER A 821 -14.26 17.31 26.86
N ILE A 822 -13.14 16.78 27.38
CA ILE A 822 -12.01 16.38 26.55
C ILE A 822 -12.39 15.20 25.66
N LEU A 823 -13.07 14.18 26.22
CA LEU A 823 -13.55 13.03 25.45
C LEU A 823 -14.44 13.46 24.28
N THR A 824 -15.37 14.39 24.50
CA THR A 824 -16.25 14.93 23.46
C THR A 824 -15.47 15.68 22.37
N LEU A 825 -14.40 16.41 22.74
CA LEU A 825 -13.52 17.07 21.78
C LEU A 825 -12.73 16.06 20.96
N LEU A 826 -12.14 15.03 21.58
CA LEU A 826 -11.38 14.00 20.88
C LEU A 826 -12.26 13.12 19.98
N GLU A 827 -13.51 12.87 20.38
CA GLU A 827 -14.50 12.20 19.55
C GLU A 827 -15.07 13.12 18.44
N SER A 828 -14.87 14.43 18.54
CA SER A 828 -15.24 15.37 17.49
C SER A 828 -14.25 15.30 16.33
N ARG A 829 -14.67 15.68 15.11
CA ARG A 829 -13.77 15.78 13.95
C ARG A 829 -12.79 16.98 14.04
N ALA A 830 -12.58 17.55 15.22
CA ALA A 830 -11.68 18.67 15.42
C ALA A 830 -10.22 18.21 15.39
N ARG A 831 -9.40 18.84 14.56
CA ARG A 831 -7.96 18.57 14.50
C ARG A 831 -7.26 19.12 15.75
N VAL A 832 -6.66 18.26 16.55
CA VAL A 832 -5.88 18.61 17.76
C VAL A 832 -4.50 17.99 17.62
N GLU A 833 -3.47 18.82 17.42
CA GLU A 833 -2.09 18.32 17.20
C GLU A 833 -1.17 18.57 18.39
N THR A 834 -1.51 19.47 19.31
CA THR A 834 -0.65 19.85 20.43
C THR A 834 -1.44 19.93 21.73
N LEU A 835 -0.75 19.75 22.86
CA LEU A 835 -1.36 19.86 24.18
C LEU A 835 -1.99 21.26 24.37
N ARG A 836 -1.35 22.33 23.88
CA ARG A 836 -1.95 23.67 23.87
C ARG A 836 -3.31 23.69 23.17
N GLN A 837 -3.39 23.12 21.96
CA GLN A 837 -4.64 23.07 21.21
C GLN A 837 -5.70 22.25 21.95
N LEU A 838 -5.32 21.15 22.59
CA LEU A 838 -6.24 20.33 23.40
C LEU A 838 -6.86 21.18 24.52
N LEU A 839 -6.03 21.89 25.29
CA LEU A 839 -6.49 22.74 26.39
C LEU A 839 -7.30 23.96 25.92
N GLU A 840 -6.94 24.56 24.78
CA GLU A 840 -7.64 25.73 24.21
C GLU A 840 -8.99 25.38 23.59
N LYS A 841 -9.07 24.24 22.89
CA LYS A 841 -10.28 23.81 22.18
C LYS A 841 -11.26 23.06 23.08
N THR A 842 -10.81 22.58 24.24
CA THR A 842 -11.71 21.94 25.21
C THR A 842 -12.59 23.01 25.85
N ILE A 843 -13.87 23.02 25.49
CA ILE A 843 -14.88 23.91 26.04
C ILE A 843 -15.52 23.24 27.26
N ILE A 844 -15.46 23.92 28.40
CA ILE A 844 -16.09 23.53 29.65
C ILE A 844 -17.32 24.41 29.88
N THR A 845 -18.49 23.79 30.01
CA THR A 845 -19.71 24.49 30.42
C THR A 845 -19.65 24.80 31.91
N VAL A 846 -19.97 26.03 32.31
CA VAL A 846 -19.85 26.49 33.70
C VAL A 846 -21.10 27.19 34.23
N ILE A 847 -21.23 27.24 35.56
CA ILE A 847 -22.33 27.89 36.30
C ILE A 847 -21.78 29.03 37.15
N GLN A 848 -22.25 30.25 36.93
CA GLN A 848 -21.92 31.47 37.70
C GLN A 848 -23.06 31.90 38.65
N PRO A 849 -22.76 32.66 39.73
CA PRO A 849 -21.43 32.98 40.29
C PRO A 849 -20.75 31.73 40.88
N ASP A 850 -19.49 31.82 41.34
CA ASP A 850 -18.74 30.70 41.97
C ASP A 850 -18.57 29.43 41.14
N ILE A 851 -17.86 29.61 40.02
CA ILE A 851 -17.65 28.62 38.96
C ILE A 851 -17.24 27.22 39.47
N ALA A 852 -16.23 27.12 40.34
CA ALA A 852 -15.72 25.82 40.81
C ALA A 852 -16.70 25.10 41.76
N GLU A 853 -17.49 25.84 42.53
CA GLU A 853 -18.43 25.27 43.49
C GLU A 853 -19.71 24.83 42.78
N ASN A 854 -20.28 25.71 41.95
CA ASN A 854 -21.58 25.48 41.32
C ASN A 854 -21.52 24.53 40.12
N THR A 855 -20.41 24.49 39.38
CA THR A 855 -20.31 23.61 38.20
C THR A 855 -20.32 22.13 38.57
N GLY A 856 -19.85 21.76 39.78
CA GLY A 856 -19.94 20.39 40.28
C GLY A 856 -21.37 19.84 40.39
N ASN A 857 -22.38 20.73 40.51
CA ASN A 857 -23.79 20.34 40.57
C ASN A 857 -24.28 19.68 39.27
N ILE A 858 -23.65 19.96 38.12
CA ILE A 858 -23.95 19.27 36.85
C ILE A 858 -23.72 17.78 37.04
N MET A 859 -22.53 17.39 37.51
CA MET A 859 -22.19 15.98 37.70
C MET A 859 -23.00 15.31 38.81
N HIS A 860 -23.37 16.03 39.87
CA HIS A 860 -24.28 15.50 40.89
C HIS A 860 -25.63 15.09 40.28
N LYS A 861 -26.19 15.93 39.38
CA LYS A 861 -27.43 15.60 38.67
C LYS A 861 -27.25 14.46 37.68
N VAL A 862 -26.14 14.44 36.96
CA VAL A 862 -25.82 13.34 36.04
C VAL A 862 -25.75 12.01 36.79
N GLU A 863 -24.99 11.96 37.88
CA GLU A 863 -24.87 10.75 38.70
C GLU A 863 -26.21 10.32 39.31
N GLN A 864 -27.01 11.27 39.81
CA GLN A 864 -28.32 10.96 40.38
C GLN A 864 -29.23 10.28 39.33
N VAL A 865 -29.39 10.91 38.16
CA VAL A 865 -30.25 10.41 37.08
C VAL A 865 -29.71 9.10 36.51
N PHE A 866 -28.37 8.96 36.42
CA PHE A 866 -27.75 7.74 35.95
C PHE A 866 -27.94 6.57 36.93
N LYS A 867 -27.78 6.80 38.24
CA LYS A 867 -28.04 5.80 39.29
C LYS A 867 -29.51 5.36 39.30
N GLU A 868 -30.45 6.29 39.09
CA GLU A 868 -31.87 5.97 38.91
C GLU A 868 -32.13 5.11 37.67
N TRP A 869 -31.50 5.46 36.54
CA TRP A 869 -31.58 4.67 35.31
C TRP A 869 -31.03 3.26 35.51
N LEU A 870 -29.86 3.11 36.16
CA LEU A 870 -29.25 1.80 36.45
C LEU A 870 -30.18 0.90 37.27
N LYS A 871 -30.86 1.44 38.29
CA LYS A 871 -31.85 0.68 39.10
C LYS A 871 -33.00 0.14 38.26
N GLY A 872 -33.40 0.86 37.21
CA GLY A 872 -34.48 0.46 36.31
C GLY A 872 -34.12 -0.66 35.33
N GLN A 873 -32.83 -0.95 35.10
CA GLN A 873 -32.38 -1.87 34.04
C GLN A 873 -32.43 -3.37 34.40
N LYS A 874 -32.87 -3.77 35.60
CA LYS A 874 -32.87 -5.18 36.07
C LYS A 874 -31.59 -5.94 35.66
N LEU A 875 -30.43 -5.33 35.93
CA LEU A 875 -29.13 -5.90 35.58
C LEU A 875 -28.81 -7.06 36.55
N GLY A 876 -28.75 -8.29 36.05
CA GLY A 876 -28.34 -9.46 36.84
C GLY A 876 -26.83 -9.46 37.17
N ASP A 877 -26.49 -9.99 38.36
CA ASP A 877 -25.20 -10.36 38.98
C ASP A 877 -23.90 -9.56 38.76
N ALA A 878 -23.85 -8.53 37.91
CA ALA A 878 -22.68 -7.67 37.73
C ALA A 878 -23.04 -6.19 37.82
N THR A 879 -22.51 -5.51 38.84
CA THR A 879 -22.69 -4.08 39.07
C THR A 879 -21.90 -3.26 38.05
N ILE A 880 -22.61 -2.52 37.19
CA ILE A 880 -22.02 -1.48 36.32
C ILE A 880 -21.51 -0.33 37.21
N PRO A 881 -20.28 0.18 37.00
CA PRO A 881 -19.78 1.33 37.75
C PRO A 881 -20.69 2.56 37.63
N SER A 882 -20.75 3.37 38.67
CA SER A 882 -21.65 4.54 38.71
C SER A 882 -21.11 5.79 38.03
N ASP A 883 -19.85 5.78 37.59
CA ASP A 883 -19.20 6.89 36.89
C ASP A 883 -18.51 6.43 35.59
N VAL A 884 -18.28 7.37 34.67
CA VAL A 884 -17.77 7.10 33.31
C VAL A 884 -16.36 6.52 33.30
N ILE A 885 -15.48 6.95 34.21
CA ILE A 885 -14.10 6.46 34.30
C ILE A 885 -14.08 5.01 34.76
N GLY A 886 -14.91 4.66 35.75
CA GLY A 886 -15.12 3.28 36.16
C GLY A 886 -15.62 2.41 35.02
N ILE A 887 -16.59 2.91 34.23
CA ILE A 887 -17.11 2.20 33.06
C ILE A 887 -16.02 1.97 32.01
N ASP A 888 -15.23 3.00 31.66
CA ASP A 888 -14.15 2.89 30.67
C ASP A 888 -13.04 1.93 31.10
N ASN A 889 -12.64 1.98 32.37
CA ASN A 889 -11.67 1.04 32.94
C ASN A 889 -12.20 -0.41 32.90
N GLU A 890 -13.48 -0.63 33.22
CA GLU A 890 -14.10 -1.96 33.15
C GLU A 890 -14.23 -2.47 31.71
N ILE A 891 -14.50 -1.59 30.73
CA ILE A 891 -14.49 -1.95 29.31
C ILE A 891 -13.09 -2.44 28.93
N GLU A 892 -12.06 -1.65 29.20
CA GLU A 892 -10.68 -1.98 28.85
C GLU A 892 -10.20 -3.27 29.53
N ASN A 893 -10.51 -3.46 30.82
CA ASN A 893 -10.18 -4.69 31.56
C ASN A 893 -10.91 -5.91 30.98
N THR A 894 -12.18 -5.76 30.61
CA THR A 894 -12.95 -6.86 30.02
C THR A 894 -12.41 -7.22 28.63
N GLU A 895 -12.02 -6.22 27.82
CA GLU A 895 -11.36 -6.45 26.53
C GLU A 895 -10.01 -7.15 26.69
N ALA A 896 -9.19 -6.73 27.65
CA ALA A 896 -7.91 -7.36 27.92
C ALA A 896 -8.05 -8.82 28.36
N LEU A 897 -9.05 -9.12 29.21
CA LEU A 897 -9.39 -10.48 29.61
C LEU A 897 -9.87 -11.31 28.42
N ILE A 898 -10.69 -10.75 27.53
CA ILE A 898 -11.12 -11.41 26.29
C ILE A 898 -9.90 -11.78 25.44
N ASP A 899 -9.00 -10.83 25.19
CA ASP A 899 -7.81 -11.09 24.37
C ASP A 899 -6.93 -12.19 25.00
N ALA A 900 -6.72 -12.18 26.32
CA ALA A 900 -6.00 -13.23 27.03
C ALA A 900 -6.67 -14.62 26.90
N LEU A 901 -8.00 -14.68 27.03
CA LEU A 901 -8.76 -15.93 26.87
C LEU A 901 -8.76 -16.42 25.42
N VAL A 902 -8.81 -15.51 24.45
CA VAL A 902 -8.69 -15.85 23.02
C VAL A 902 -7.28 -16.37 22.73
N PHE A 903 -6.23 -15.71 23.23
CA PHE A 903 -4.86 -16.22 23.08
C PHE A 903 -4.69 -17.62 23.67
N ARG A 904 -5.24 -17.88 24.86
CA ARG A 904 -5.27 -19.22 25.46
C ARG A 904 -6.04 -20.22 24.62
N LEU A 905 -7.19 -19.84 24.07
CA LEU A 905 -8.00 -20.69 23.19
C LEU A 905 -7.21 -21.13 21.94
N TYR A 906 -6.43 -20.23 21.35
CA TYR A 906 -5.60 -20.51 20.18
C TYR A 906 -4.21 -21.07 20.53
N GLY A 907 -3.91 -21.21 21.83
CA GLY A 907 -2.69 -21.81 22.36
C GLY A 907 -1.45 -20.94 22.16
N LEU A 908 -1.60 -19.61 22.21
CA LEU A 908 -0.47 -18.71 22.07
C LEU A 908 0.40 -18.72 23.33
N ASP A 909 1.72 -18.69 23.14
CA ASP A 909 2.67 -18.43 24.23
C ASP A 909 2.83 -16.93 24.52
N ARG A 910 3.55 -16.60 25.59
CA ARG A 910 3.73 -15.21 26.03
C ARG A 910 4.42 -14.33 24.97
N ASN A 911 5.38 -14.86 24.23
CA ASN A 911 6.09 -14.11 23.20
C ASN A 911 5.18 -13.88 21.99
N GLU A 912 4.43 -14.90 21.57
CA GLU A 912 3.41 -14.78 20.51
C GLU A 912 2.36 -13.73 20.87
N CYS A 913 1.91 -13.69 22.13
CA CYS A 913 0.98 -12.66 22.61
C CYS A 913 1.56 -11.24 22.47
N ILE A 914 2.81 -11.05 22.86
CA ILE A 914 3.52 -9.76 22.72
C ILE A 914 3.65 -9.39 21.24
N THR A 915 4.01 -10.34 20.37
CA THR A 915 4.13 -10.13 18.92
C THR A 915 2.80 -9.67 18.31
N VAL A 916 1.69 -10.34 18.65
CA VAL A 916 0.34 -9.96 18.18
C VAL A 916 -0.02 -8.54 18.62
N LEU A 917 0.18 -8.21 19.89
CA LEU A 917 -0.19 -6.92 20.45
C LEU A 917 0.67 -5.78 19.88
N ARG A 918 1.99 -5.98 19.78
CA ARG A 918 2.91 -5.02 19.16
C ARG A 918 2.60 -4.79 17.68
N SER A 919 2.27 -5.84 16.92
CA SER A 919 1.91 -5.70 15.51
C SER A 919 0.64 -4.86 15.29
N LEU A 920 -0.23 -4.77 16.29
CA LEU A 920 -1.41 -3.91 16.27
C LEU A 920 -1.19 -2.51 16.84
N ASN A 921 0.05 -2.20 17.26
CA ASN A 921 0.42 -1.00 17.96
C ASN A 921 -0.53 -0.70 19.15
N THR A 922 -0.88 -1.72 19.93
CA THR A 922 -1.66 -1.51 21.16
C THR A 922 -0.79 -0.84 22.22
N SER A 923 -1.36 -0.01 23.09
CA SER A 923 -0.61 0.68 24.14
C SER A 923 0.09 -0.27 25.10
N ASP A 924 1.23 0.15 25.65
CA ASP A 924 1.98 -0.64 26.63
C ASP A 924 1.16 -0.95 27.89
N SER A 925 0.29 -0.01 28.29
CA SER A 925 -0.65 -0.22 29.39
C SER A 925 -1.63 -1.36 29.10
N TYR A 926 -2.24 -1.36 27.92
CA TYR A 926 -3.15 -2.43 27.49
C TYR A 926 -2.42 -3.77 27.36
N GLN A 927 -1.20 -3.75 26.80
CA GLN A 927 -0.35 -4.95 26.71
C GLN A 927 -0.11 -5.57 28.09
N ASN A 928 0.24 -4.75 29.08
CA ASN A 928 0.46 -5.21 30.45
C ASN A 928 -0.82 -5.80 31.07
N LYS A 929 -1.99 -5.19 30.86
CA LYS A 929 -3.28 -5.74 31.32
C LYS A 929 -3.56 -7.12 30.73
N VAL A 930 -3.34 -7.30 29.43
CA VAL A 930 -3.52 -8.60 28.77
C VAL A 930 -2.55 -9.63 29.35
N LEU A 931 -1.27 -9.26 29.49
CA LEU A 931 -0.22 -10.15 29.99
C LEU A 931 -0.40 -10.54 31.47
N GLN A 932 -1.10 -9.75 32.28
CA GLN A 932 -1.46 -10.13 33.66
C GLN A 932 -2.49 -11.26 33.73
N HIS A 933 -3.27 -11.47 32.66
CA HIS A 933 -4.28 -12.53 32.58
C HIS A 933 -3.80 -13.83 31.92
N ILE A 934 -2.59 -13.81 31.35
CA ILE A 934 -1.92 -14.95 30.69
C ILE A 934 -1.03 -15.66 31.70
#